data_AF-A0A8B8A5Q4-F1
#
_entry.id   AF-A0A8B8A5Q4-F1
#
_cell.length_a   1.000
_cell.length_b   1.000
_cell.length_c   1.000
_cell.angle_alpha   90.00
_cell.angle_beta   90.00
_cell.angle_gamma   90.00
#
_symmetry.space_group_name_H-M   'P 1'
#
loop_
_entity.id
_entity.type
_entity.pdbx_description
1 polymer ?
#
loop_
_entity_poly.entity_id
_entity_poly.type
_entity_poly.pdbx_seq_one_letter_code
_entity_poly.pdbx_strand_id
1 'polypeptide(L)'
;MVFTGQMFLAFLPLAALVLNCIRHVHAESVSFPAGEDFNSLSVDEAEFDPTVFDLSDVKDTGSYLFDSTSIVNKKLSLNFFIRDFISSDIKYFRANPLLFRCIQRIQNDVSQRGQKIVIRKGYQPRRLANLPVDSSTAYHSTGSAVTVGIEPGTSVTIEDLVGIAAQLCVPLFQVSNQDIGIVLFGQSLEIRIQGREEEGPLFDADPTASLSQAEVSQRAWNSIDFAYDPPRVPICLSNASLSSGAVFPPGAVNADGSVGKIHRPITRNDTVDFASLVQYPGTLIAFENEERSAAWCGVEDRSCVDCTAHMKGFALNSRCADRTMSARLMATLKTLGKLVSIEWPGVKLLVLEAWDEAHEGSTYTDGDQPAGSLHYEGRAAKLSLSDGDTSKFSRLAGLATCAAADYVEHNGDHIFVAAKKQAGMTAITVTFPRTELLVVEPPASEAVEYQLPEGFEGTESQRPLFDKDHQLGVLLSDDATVNQFTSEDGRYFRLSPHLLLCYQDLVSQEKKWNTGAKIKVLQGFMTKTEHNNINLLDPRYGSPILGQGMELTYDPEHSDAMVHHPERLMRHAITLCGPSFVEAGFNIGIGLYEDSVFIDMRKTFHTWVENGDLLGPGETEEDFKNEQGRWLVRAVEGRIVDPNDPMLACSTSYQPKKQSIDFVHTAPASVASSADDEKCVPRENTPFCMRTAQHRQEQVERIWKEVTRKHLLHNVGEVRAALEGCVGACSTCKEGEFYSKKVENCNNFLHWVPFGFLEEKDETNLYVRANTELKIAACRRHCIDKTPLFSLMVPTVEKLYRPDPNRSIKERLYAEENNPLPVYELMQKLYAIHASGILTVWVKDVAELNILQEPLKVAMLYNKNVTQVRFYATPLNQASVAGRVADLTAEWTNGGCLDHSRTFLPPYGKVMDLPSGISKRSPEHDLREAMLKRRNNWERRWVLDHPLI
;
A
#
# COMPACT_ATOMS: atom_id res chain seq x y z
N MET A 1 29.50 77.74 5.67
CA MET A 1 28.05 77.92 5.92
C MET A 1 27.47 76.51 6.04
N VAL A 2 27.44 75.93 7.24
CA VAL A 2 26.37 75.92 8.26
C VAL A 2 25.16 75.04 7.87
N PHE A 3 25.09 73.89 8.54
CA PHE A 3 23.95 73.07 9.02
C PHE A 3 22.68 72.77 8.17
N THR A 4 22.44 71.45 8.03
CA THR A 4 21.19 70.65 8.18
C THR A 4 19.81 71.14 7.69
N GLY A 5 19.05 70.23 7.05
CA GLY A 5 17.59 70.14 7.20
C GLY A 5 16.78 69.88 5.91
N GLN A 6 16.17 68.68 5.85
CA GLN A 6 14.92 68.26 5.18
C GLN A 6 14.40 68.89 3.85
N MET A 7 13.93 67.96 3.01
CA MET A 7 12.69 67.96 2.19
C MET A 7 12.79 68.14 0.66
N PHE A 8 12.20 67.13 -0.01
CA PHE A 8 11.36 67.16 -1.23
C PHE A 8 11.89 66.78 -2.63
N LEU A 9 11.19 65.77 -3.19
CA LEU A 9 10.69 65.54 -4.58
C LEU A 9 11.71 65.53 -5.73
N ALA A 10 11.58 64.78 -6.82
CA ALA A 10 10.75 63.66 -7.30
C ALA A 10 11.13 63.51 -8.78
N PHE A 11 11.11 62.30 -9.37
CA PHE A 11 10.74 62.10 -10.78
C PHE A 11 10.47 60.60 -11.05
N LEU A 12 9.17 60.26 -11.11
CA LEU A 12 8.43 59.44 -12.11
C LEU A 12 9.15 58.31 -12.89
N PRO A 13 8.43 57.20 -13.16
CA PRO A 13 7.67 57.15 -14.42
C PRO A 13 6.22 56.61 -14.34
N LEU A 14 5.39 57.20 -15.19
CA LEU A 14 4.14 56.74 -15.83
C LEU A 14 3.13 55.86 -15.05
N ALA A 15 2.07 56.54 -14.59
CA ALA A 15 0.70 56.03 -14.50
C ALA A 15 0.17 55.72 -15.93
N ALA A 16 -0.86 54.93 -16.23
CA ALA A 16 -2.05 54.43 -15.54
C ALA A 16 -2.83 53.62 -16.60
N LEU A 17 -3.24 52.37 -16.35
CA LEU A 17 -4.46 51.79 -16.96
C LEU A 17 -4.82 50.46 -16.26
N VAL A 18 -5.93 50.50 -15.53
CA VAL A 18 -6.74 49.36 -15.04
C VAL A 18 -6.08 48.47 -13.96
N LEU A 19 -6.03 48.96 -12.72
CA LEU A 19 -6.16 48.05 -11.56
C LEU A 19 -7.64 47.69 -11.43
N ASN A 20 -8.03 46.59 -12.07
CA ASN A 20 -9.19 45.82 -11.63
C ASN A 20 -8.74 45.08 -10.36
N CYS A 21 -9.02 45.63 -9.18
CA CYS A 21 -8.97 44.87 -7.94
C CYS A 21 -10.04 43.78 -8.03
N ILE A 22 -9.68 42.61 -8.56
CA ILE A 22 -10.43 41.37 -8.29
C ILE A 22 -10.11 41.03 -6.83
N ARG A 23 -10.95 41.52 -5.91
CA ARG A 23 -11.04 40.93 -4.57
C ARG A 23 -11.54 39.50 -4.76
N HIS A 24 -10.70 38.51 -4.49
CA HIS A 24 -11.11 37.12 -4.47
C HIS A 24 -12.17 36.95 -3.37
N VAL A 25 -13.41 36.68 -3.79
CA VAL A 25 -14.43 36.11 -2.92
C VAL A 25 -13.94 34.71 -2.57
N HIS A 26 -13.46 34.50 -1.35
CA HIS A 26 -13.15 33.17 -0.85
C HIS A 26 -14.47 32.45 -0.56
N ALA A 27 -14.89 31.57 -1.47
CA ALA A 27 -15.96 30.62 -1.21
C ALA A 27 -15.33 29.34 -0.64
N GLU A 28 -15.66 28.99 0.61
CA GLU A 28 -15.26 27.72 1.21
C GLU A 28 -16.21 26.62 0.72
N SER A 29 -15.65 25.50 0.27
CA SER A 29 -16.45 24.33 -0.09
C SER A 29 -16.83 23.57 1.18
N VAL A 30 -18.11 23.55 1.52
CA VAL A 30 -18.63 22.93 2.76
C VAL A 30 -19.37 21.64 2.41
N SER A 31 -18.88 20.53 2.96
CA SER A 31 -19.47 19.21 2.71
C SER A 31 -20.55 18.86 3.73
N PHE A 32 -21.72 18.47 3.23
CA PHE A 32 -22.85 18.01 4.05
C PHE A 32 -22.97 16.48 4.03
N PRO A 33 -23.60 15.85 5.04
CA PRO A 33 -23.71 14.39 5.14
C PRO A 33 -24.42 13.68 3.98
N ALA A 34 -25.00 14.40 3.01
CA ALA A 34 -25.46 13.82 1.75
C ALA A 34 -24.32 13.46 0.77
N GLY A 35 -23.07 13.88 1.05
CA GLY A 35 -21.95 13.82 0.11
C GLY A 35 -22.00 14.92 -0.96
N GLU A 36 -22.84 15.93 -0.75
CA GLU A 36 -22.91 17.11 -1.60
C GLU A 36 -22.07 18.25 -0.99
N ASP A 37 -21.26 18.88 -1.82
CA ASP A 37 -20.47 20.05 -1.45
C ASP A 37 -21.17 21.34 -1.90
N PHE A 38 -21.17 22.34 -1.02
CA PHE A 38 -21.81 23.63 -1.22
C PHE A 38 -20.80 24.74 -1.03
N ASN A 39 -20.80 25.72 -1.93
CA ASN A 39 -19.95 26.89 -1.81
C ASN A 39 -20.60 27.87 -0.83
N SER A 40 -19.91 28.16 0.28
CA SER A 40 -20.34 29.16 1.24
C SER A 40 -20.14 30.57 0.69
N LEU A 41 -20.92 31.52 1.21
CA LEU A 41 -20.78 32.93 0.94
C LEU A 41 -20.04 33.60 2.09
N SER A 42 -18.99 34.36 1.78
CA SER A 42 -18.36 35.29 2.72
C SER A 42 -19.19 36.57 2.80
N VAL A 43 -19.47 37.04 4.01
CA VAL A 43 -20.09 38.35 4.23
C VAL A 43 -18.99 39.29 4.70
N ASP A 44 -18.59 40.26 3.87
CA ASP A 44 -17.66 41.30 4.29
C ASP A 44 -18.37 42.21 5.31
N GLU A 45 -17.86 42.29 6.54
CA GLU A 45 -18.43 43.08 7.66
C GLU A 45 -18.39 44.62 7.44
N ALA A 46 -18.00 45.10 6.26
CA ALA A 46 -17.62 46.49 6.03
C ALA A 46 -18.71 47.42 5.48
N GLU A 47 -19.96 46.97 5.31
CA GLU A 47 -21.08 47.89 5.02
C GLU A 47 -22.23 47.65 6.01
N PHE A 48 -22.59 48.73 6.72
CA PHE A 48 -23.70 48.85 7.67
C PHE A 48 -25.08 48.72 6.97
N ASP A 49 -25.27 47.68 6.16
CA ASP A 49 -26.57 47.34 5.59
C ASP A 49 -27.39 46.55 6.62
N PRO A 50 -28.60 47.01 7.02
CA PRO A 50 -29.49 46.25 7.89
C PRO A 50 -29.88 44.86 7.33
N THR A 51 -29.65 44.58 6.04
CA THR A 51 -29.82 43.23 5.46
C THR A 51 -28.71 42.24 5.83
N VAL A 52 -27.52 42.71 6.21
CA VAL A 52 -26.38 41.87 6.63
C VAL A 52 -26.58 41.31 8.03
N PHE A 53 -27.15 42.09 8.95
CA PHE A 53 -27.50 41.64 10.30
C PHE A 53 -28.57 40.52 10.32
N ASP A 54 -29.39 40.44 9.27
CA ASP A 54 -30.41 39.40 9.10
C ASP A 54 -29.82 38.03 8.71
N LEU A 55 -28.55 38.01 8.29
CA LEU A 55 -27.83 36.82 7.78
C LEU A 55 -26.63 36.43 8.66
N SER A 56 -26.46 37.05 9.83
CA SER A 56 -25.34 36.79 10.73
C SER A 56 -25.59 35.61 11.69
N ASP A 57 -24.52 34.94 12.09
CA ASP A 57 -24.57 33.90 13.13
C ASP A 57 -24.50 34.56 14.51
N VAL A 58 -25.62 35.12 14.97
CA VAL A 58 -25.68 35.93 16.20
C VAL A 58 -25.41 35.16 17.50
N LYS A 59 -25.26 33.84 17.42
CA LYS A 59 -24.94 32.96 18.55
C LYS A 59 -23.56 32.32 18.42
N ASP A 60 -22.80 32.64 17.37
CA ASP A 60 -21.52 31.99 17.06
C ASP A 60 -21.63 30.46 17.12
N THR A 61 -22.56 29.92 16.32
CA THR A 61 -22.81 28.48 16.25
C THR A 61 -21.98 27.76 15.20
N GLY A 62 -21.10 28.48 14.47
CA GLY A 62 -20.23 27.91 13.43
C GLY A 62 -20.99 27.48 12.17
N SER A 63 -22.14 28.07 11.90
CA SER A 63 -22.92 27.82 10.69
C SER A 63 -22.29 28.51 9.47
N TYR A 64 -22.68 28.09 8.25
CA TYR A 64 -22.24 28.71 7.00
C TYR A 64 -23.42 29.31 6.23
N LEU A 65 -23.19 30.37 5.46
CA LEU A 65 -24.20 31.06 4.66
C LEU A 65 -24.21 30.57 3.20
N PHE A 66 -25.40 30.39 2.62
CA PHE A 66 -25.60 29.85 1.26
C PHE A 66 -26.69 30.61 0.48
N ASP A 67 -26.62 30.59 -0.86
CA ASP A 67 -27.70 31.04 -1.77
C ASP A 67 -28.55 29.84 -2.21
N SER A 68 -29.85 29.85 -1.93
CA SER A 68 -30.79 28.77 -2.21
C SER A 68 -31.24 28.67 -3.67
N THR A 69 -31.07 29.73 -4.47
CA THR A 69 -31.75 29.95 -5.76
C THR A 69 -31.58 28.80 -6.76
N SER A 70 -30.42 28.14 -6.76
CA SER A 70 -30.08 27.04 -7.66
C SER A 70 -29.95 25.68 -6.96
N ILE A 71 -30.09 25.64 -5.63
CA ILE A 71 -29.78 24.46 -4.80
C ILE A 71 -30.95 23.99 -3.95
N VAL A 72 -32.11 24.64 -3.97
CA VAL A 72 -33.25 24.31 -3.09
C VAL A 72 -33.70 22.82 -3.12
N ASN A 73 -33.44 22.10 -4.21
CA ASN A 73 -33.74 20.66 -4.37
C ASN A 73 -32.55 19.73 -4.08
N LYS A 74 -31.42 20.27 -3.62
CA LYS A 74 -30.26 19.51 -3.15
C LYS A 74 -30.45 19.03 -1.73
N LYS A 75 -29.70 18.00 -1.34
CA LYS A 75 -29.79 17.37 -0.02
C LYS A 75 -28.74 17.93 0.94
N LEU A 76 -29.19 18.33 2.13
CA LEU A 76 -28.30 18.63 3.26
C LEU A 76 -27.95 17.34 4.04
N SER A 77 -28.75 16.30 3.90
CA SER A 77 -28.47 14.94 4.38
C SER A 77 -29.27 13.94 3.56
N LEU A 78 -29.01 12.63 3.72
CA LEU A 78 -29.67 11.58 2.93
C LEU A 78 -31.20 11.70 2.91
N ASN A 79 -31.79 12.18 4.01
CA ASN A 79 -33.24 12.26 4.22
C ASN A 79 -33.83 13.68 4.21
N PHE A 80 -33.01 14.75 4.20
CA PHE A 80 -33.49 16.13 4.29
C PHE A 80 -32.93 17.00 3.16
N PHE A 81 -33.85 17.63 2.41
CA PHE A 81 -33.55 18.59 1.37
C PHE A 81 -33.48 20.01 1.92
N ILE A 82 -32.84 20.93 1.17
CA ILE A 82 -32.83 22.36 1.53
C ILE A 82 -34.26 22.89 1.66
N ARG A 83 -35.16 22.55 0.73
CA ARG A 83 -36.59 22.92 0.80
C ARG A 83 -37.35 22.42 2.04
N ASP A 84 -36.85 21.40 2.72
CA ASP A 84 -37.46 20.90 3.96
C ASP A 84 -37.02 21.77 5.16
N PHE A 85 -35.93 22.51 5.01
CA PHE A 85 -35.31 23.32 6.05
C PHE A 85 -35.57 24.83 5.91
N ILE A 86 -35.78 25.34 4.69
CA ILE A 86 -36.09 26.77 4.45
C ILE A 86 -37.52 26.95 3.93
N SER A 87 -38.12 28.13 4.12
CA SER A 87 -39.35 28.50 3.39
C SER A 87 -39.07 28.87 1.93
N SER A 88 -40.07 28.72 1.07
CA SER A 88 -39.93 28.82 -0.40
C SER A 88 -39.58 30.21 -0.94
N ASP A 89 -39.60 31.23 -0.09
CA ASP A 89 -39.35 32.65 -0.39
C ASP A 89 -37.97 33.14 0.07
N ILE A 90 -37.16 32.29 0.69
CA ILE A 90 -35.84 32.65 1.22
C ILE A 90 -34.76 32.46 0.16
N LYS A 91 -34.06 33.55 -0.21
CA LYS A 91 -32.89 33.52 -1.10
C LYS A 91 -31.60 33.08 -0.39
N TYR A 92 -31.33 33.58 0.81
CA TYR A 92 -30.11 33.26 1.56
C TYR A 92 -30.44 32.58 2.87
N PHE A 93 -29.72 31.50 3.19
CA PHE A 93 -29.94 30.75 4.41
C PHE A 93 -28.62 30.31 5.05
N ARG A 94 -28.62 30.15 6.37
CA ARG A 94 -27.52 29.52 7.10
C ARG A 94 -27.82 28.07 7.40
N ALA A 95 -26.80 27.23 7.40
CA ALA A 95 -26.89 25.84 7.83
C ALA A 95 -25.57 25.36 8.44
N ASN A 96 -25.67 24.57 9.51
CA ASN A 96 -24.50 23.92 10.13
C ASN A 96 -24.46 22.42 9.76
N PRO A 97 -23.41 21.91 9.09
CA PRO A 97 -23.29 20.50 8.71
C PRO A 97 -23.41 19.50 9.88
N LEU A 98 -22.96 19.87 11.08
CA LEU A 98 -23.03 19.02 12.27
C LEU A 98 -24.48 18.81 12.73
N LEU A 99 -25.33 19.84 12.64
CA LEU A 99 -26.76 19.70 12.91
C LEU A 99 -27.38 18.67 11.96
N PHE A 100 -27.03 18.71 10.68
CA PHE A 100 -27.53 17.77 9.68
C PHE A 100 -27.00 16.35 9.89
N ARG A 101 -25.77 16.18 10.39
CA ARG A 101 -25.26 14.86 10.83
C ARG A 101 -26.06 14.35 12.01
N CYS A 102 -26.35 15.21 12.99
CA CYS A 102 -27.15 14.89 14.16
C CYS A 102 -28.56 14.41 13.76
N ILE A 103 -29.34 15.21 13.03
CA ILE A 103 -30.71 14.82 12.66
C ILE A 103 -30.75 13.64 11.68
N GLN A 104 -29.72 13.45 10.86
CA GLN A 104 -29.61 12.25 10.03
C GLN A 104 -29.40 10.98 10.87
N ARG A 105 -28.61 11.05 11.96
CA ARG A 105 -28.46 9.93 12.90
C ARG A 105 -29.77 9.61 13.61
N ILE A 106 -30.50 10.64 14.05
CA ILE A 106 -31.83 10.48 14.66
C ILE A 106 -32.79 9.83 13.66
N GLN A 107 -32.84 10.32 12.42
CA GLN A 107 -33.67 9.74 11.37
C GLN A 107 -33.32 8.26 11.08
N ASN A 108 -32.02 7.90 11.08
CA ASN A 108 -31.59 6.52 10.89
C ASN A 108 -32.09 5.59 12.01
N ASP A 109 -31.96 6.01 13.27
CA ASP A 109 -32.43 5.24 14.44
C ASP A 109 -33.96 5.08 14.42
N VAL A 110 -34.68 6.17 14.18
CA VAL A 110 -36.15 6.17 14.12
C VAL A 110 -36.66 5.34 12.94
N SER A 111 -35.97 5.34 11.79
CA SER A 111 -36.31 4.50 10.64
C SER A 111 -36.16 3.01 10.87
N GLN A 112 -35.18 2.57 11.68
CA GLN A 112 -35.08 1.16 12.07
C GLN A 112 -36.31 0.68 12.85
N ARG A 113 -37.05 1.62 13.46
CA ARG A 113 -38.27 1.38 14.22
C ARG A 113 -39.55 1.60 13.41
N GLY A 114 -39.42 1.75 12.09
CA GLY A 114 -40.54 1.88 11.16
C GLY A 114 -41.19 3.28 11.13
N GLN A 115 -40.48 4.32 11.59
CA GLN A 115 -40.98 5.69 11.63
C GLN A 115 -40.06 6.69 10.91
N LYS A 116 -40.51 7.95 10.82
CA LYS A 116 -39.79 9.04 10.17
C LYS A 116 -40.01 10.37 10.89
N ILE A 117 -38.96 11.19 10.99
CA ILE A 117 -39.06 12.55 11.51
C ILE A 117 -39.28 13.53 10.35
N VAL A 118 -40.03 14.60 10.61
CA VAL A 118 -40.33 15.68 9.67
C VAL A 118 -39.89 17.00 10.26
N ILE A 119 -39.24 17.84 9.47
CA ILE A 119 -38.90 19.20 9.87
C ILE A 119 -40.18 20.03 9.90
N ARG A 120 -40.52 20.56 11.07
CA ARG A 120 -41.66 21.46 11.30
C ARG A 120 -41.25 22.92 11.19
N LYS A 121 -40.03 23.24 11.64
CA LYS A 121 -39.42 24.57 11.57
C LYS A 121 -37.93 24.40 11.34
N GLY A 122 -37.39 25.06 10.32
CA GLY A 122 -35.96 25.09 10.02
C GLY A 122 -35.42 26.53 10.05
N TYR A 123 -34.53 26.89 9.14
CA TYR A 123 -33.97 28.25 9.09
C TYR A 123 -35.02 29.32 8.82
N GLN A 124 -34.98 30.38 9.61
CA GLN A 124 -35.83 31.57 9.43
C GLN A 124 -34.99 32.83 9.61
N PRO A 125 -34.88 33.71 8.60
CA PRO A 125 -34.19 34.98 8.76
C PRO A 125 -34.91 35.83 9.80
N ARG A 126 -34.13 36.59 10.57
CA ARG A 126 -34.59 37.36 11.73
C ARG A 126 -35.74 38.32 11.39
N ARG A 127 -35.78 38.88 10.18
CA ARG A 127 -36.85 39.79 9.70
C ARG A 127 -38.21 39.13 9.48
N LEU A 128 -38.26 37.82 9.23
CA LEU A 128 -39.50 37.08 9.03
C LEU A 128 -40.08 36.55 10.36
N ALA A 129 -39.28 36.61 11.43
CA ALA A 129 -39.74 36.36 12.77
C ALA A 129 -40.44 37.61 13.35
N ASN A 130 -41.71 37.83 12.98
CA ASN A 130 -42.58 38.86 13.57
C ASN A 130 -42.97 38.57 15.04
N LEU A 131 -42.07 37.97 15.83
CA LEU A 131 -42.30 37.52 17.19
C LEU A 131 -41.32 38.24 18.14
N PRO A 132 -41.63 38.35 19.44
CA PRO A 132 -40.63 38.70 20.44
C PRO A 132 -39.40 37.81 20.22
N VAL A 133 -38.19 38.37 20.29
CA VAL A 133 -36.95 37.60 20.15
C VAL A 133 -36.84 36.67 21.35
N ASP A 134 -37.52 35.54 21.32
CA ASP A 134 -37.29 34.43 22.22
C ASP A 134 -36.03 33.67 21.79
N SER A 135 -35.49 32.86 22.70
CA SER A 135 -34.22 32.16 22.47
C SER A 135 -34.31 31.20 21.26
N SER A 136 -35.43 30.50 21.09
CA SER A 136 -35.68 29.57 19.96
C SER A 136 -35.52 30.28 18.61
N THR A 137 -36.21 31.40 18.43
CA THR A 137 -36.22 32.13 17.15
C THR A 137 -34.83 32.64 16.76
N ALA A 138 -34.05 33.11 17.74
CA ALA A 138 -32.66 33.51 17.50
C ALA A 138 -31.82 32.35 16.95
N TYR A 139 -31.97 31.14 17.49
CA TYR A 139 -31.24 29.95 17.04
C TYR A 139 -31.66 29.43 15.67
N HIS A 140 -32.94 29.53 15.32
CA HIS A 140 -33.40 29.22 13.96
C HIS A 140 -32.79 30.19 12.92
N SER A 141 -32.54 31.45 13.30
CA SER A 141 -31.88 32.43 12.42
C SER A 141 -30.39 32.20 12.22
N THR A 142 -29.73 31.40 13.07
CA THR A 142 -28.35 31.00 12.82
C THR A 142 -28.23 29.79 11.92
N GLY A 143 -29.31 29.07 11.64
CA GLY A 143 -29.23 27.82 10.85
C GLY A 143 -28.66 26.63 11.61
N SER A 144 -28.55 26.76 12.93
CA SER A 144 -28.06 25.72 13.84
C SER A 144 -29.14 25.17 14.77
N ALA A 145 -30.43 25.39 14.43
CA ALA A 145 -31.56 24.77 15.09
C ALA A 145 -32.60 24.23 14.11
N VAL A 146 -33.30 23.19 14.55
CA VAL A 146 -34.39 22.56 13.81
C VAL A 146 -35.43 22.03 14.78
N THR A 147 -36.71 22.29 14.48
CA THR A 147 -37.83 21.71 15.20
C THR A 147 -38.37 20.56 14.38
N VAL A 148 -38.36 19.35 14.95
CA VAL A 148 -38.81 18.13 14.30
C VAL A 148 -40.08 17.58 14.96
N GLY A 149 -40.91 16.92 14.18
CA GLY A 149 -42.01 16.08 14.66
C GLY A 149 -41.90 14.67 14.09
N ILE A 150 -42.79 13.77 14.51
CA ILE A 150 -42.83 12.38 14.04
C ILE A 150 -44.05 12.19 13.12
N GLU A 151 -43.90 11.41 12.03
CA GLU A 151 -45.04 10.97 11.21
C GLU A 151 -45.93 9.95 11.95
N PRO A 152 -47.26 9.92 11.74
CA PRO A 152 -48.15 8.99 12.44
C PRO A 152 -47.78 7.51 12.28
N GLY A 153 -47.60 6.79 13.40
CA GLY A 153 -47.27 5.36 13.50
C GLY A 153 -46.84 5.02 14.94
N THR A 154 -47.01 3.80 15.45
CA THR A 154 -47.01 3.54 16.92
C THR A 154 -45.76 2.81 17.47
N SER A 155 -44.56 3.41 17.45
CA SER A 155 -43.37 2.79 18.11
C SER A 155 -42.41 3.76 18.80
N VAL A 156 -42.27 5.01 18.34
CA VAL A 156 -41.46 6.07 18.97
C VAL A 156 -42.33 7.29 19.23
N THR A 157 -42.24 7.86 20.43
CA THR A 157 -42.95 9.11 20.79
C THR A 157 -42.04 10.33 20.71
N ILE A 158 -42.60 11.54 20.79
CA ILE A 158 -41.77 12.76 20.76
C ILE A 158 -40.85 12.85 21.99
N GLU A 159 -41.30 12.31 23.12
CA GLU A 159 -40.54 12.21 24.36
C GLU A 159 -39.37 11.22 24.23
N ASP A 160 -39.48 10.19 23.40
CA ASP A 160 -38.36 9.29 23.09
C ASP A 160 -37.27 10.00 22.27
N LEU A 161 -37.65 10.97 21.42
CA LEU A 161 -36.67 11.76 20.68
C LEU A 161 -35.77 12.61 21.58
N VAL A 162 -36.22 13.02 22.78
CA VAL A 162 -35.35 13.72 23.75
C VAL A 162 -34.12 12.86 24.06
N GLY A 163 -34.34 11.58 24.37
CA GLY A 163 -33.26 10.66 24.68
C GLY A 163 -32.41 10.31 23.46
N ILE A 164 -33.06 10.03 22.32
CA ILE A 164 -32.35 9.70 21.06
C ILE A 164 -31.47 10.87 20.61
N ALA A 165 -31.97 12.11 20.68
CA ALA A 165 -31.21 13.31 20.31
C ALA A 165 -30.01 13.51 21.25
N ALA A 166 -30.23 13.44 22.56
CA ALA A 166 -29.15 13.53 23.54
C ALA A 166 -28.08 12.46 23.31
N GLN A 167 -28.50 11.21 23.08
CA GLN A 167 -27.58 10.09 22.88
C GLN A 167 -26.75 10.22 21.59
N LEU A 168 -27.37 10.61 20.48
CA LEU A 168 -26.71 10.57 19.16
C LEU A 168 -25.97 11.85 18.79
N CYS A 169 -26.36 12.99 19.36
CA CYS A 169 -25.86 14.31 18.95
C CYS A 169 -24.83 14.89 19.93
N VAL A 170 -24.90 14.59 21.23
CA VAL A 170 -23.90 15.08 22.20
C VAL A 170 -22.47 14.65 21.83
N PRO A 171 -22.18 13.38 21.49
CA PRO A 171 -20.84 12.99 21.04
C PRO A 171 -20.40 13.66 19.73
N LEU A 172 -21.34 14.10 18.89
CA LEU A 172 -21.02 14.80 17.65
C LEU A 172 -20.62 16.26 17.90
N PHE A 173 -21.35 16.95 18.78
CA PHE A 173 -21.10 18.37 19.06
C PHE A 173 -19.87 18.57 19.94
N GLN A 174 -19.50 17.58 20.77
CA GLN A 174 -18.25 17.57 21.51
C GLN A 174 -17.02 17.77 20.60
N VAL A 175 -17.01 17.18 19.39
CA VAL A 175 -15.89 17.29 18.44
C VAL A 175 -15.64 18.76 18.04
N SER A 176 -16.63 19.62 18.18
CA SER A 176 -16.53 21.06 17.89
C SER A 176 -16.63 21.93 19.14
N ASN A 177 -16.47 21.34 20.33
CA ASN A 177 -16.51 22.03 21.62
C ASN A 177 -17.80 22.81 21.87
N GLN A 178 -18.92 22.29 21.35
CA GLN A 178 -20.23 22.91 21.47
C GLN A 178 -21.21 22.01 22.20
N ASP A 179 -22.13 22.65 22.92
CA ASP A 179 -23.18 21.98 23.67
C ASP A 179 -24.46 21.79 22.84
N ILE A 180 -25.32 20.89 23.30
CA ILE A 180 -26.64 20.64 22.70
C ILE A 180 -27.72 21.46 23.41
N GLY A 181 -28.69 21.95 22.66
CA GLY A 181 -29.97 22.39 23.20
C GLY A 181 -31.08 21.45 22.75
N ILE A 182 -31.91 21.02 23.70
CA ILE A 182 -33.11 20.21 23.47
C ILE A 182 -34.28 20.90 24.16
N VAL A 183 -35.28 21.32 23.38
CA VAL A 183 -36.49 21.96 23.91
C VAL A 183 -37.73 21.22 23.42
N LEU A 184 -38.55 20.71 24.34
CA LEU A 184 -39.77 19.98 24.03
C LEU A 184 -40.95 20.95 23.92
N PHE A 185 -41.68 20.91 22.79
CA PHE A 185 -42.84 21.74 22.49
C PHE A 185 -44.04 20.89 22.06
N GLY A 186 -45.02 20.65 22.94
CA GLY A 186 -46.22 19.88 22.59
C GLY A 186 -45.91 18.54 21.91
N GLN A 187 -46.08 18.46 20.58
CA GLN A 187 -45.77 17.29 19.74
C GLN A 187 -44.53 17.46 18.83
N SER A 188 -43.60 18.32 19.22
CA SER A 188 -42.38 18.62 18.47
C SER A 188 -41.18 18.84 19.39
N LEU A 189 -39.99 18.61 18.85
CA LEU A 189 -38.73 18.72 19.57
C LEU A 189 -37.81 19.68 18.81
N GLU A 190 -37.38 20.76 19.45
CA GLU A 190 -36.28 21.57 18.95
C GLU A 190 -34.95 20.95 19.35
N ILE A 191 -34.07 20.79 18.37
CA ILE A 191 -32.68 20.37 18.56
C ILE A 191 -31.82 21.48 17.99
N ARG A 192 -30.85 21.94 18.79
CA ARG A 192 -29.94 23.01 18.40
C ARG A 192 -28.53 22.79 18.89
N ILE A 193 -27.58 23.44 18.23
CA ILE A 193 -26.22 23.62 18.71
C ILE A 193 -26.21 24.90 19.55
N GLN A 194 -25.76 24.84 20.80
CA GLN A 194 -25.62 26.01 21.65
C GLN A 194 -24.47 26.90 21.15
N GLY A 195 -24.65 28.21 21.33
CA GLY A 195 -23.66 29.21 20.99
C GLY A 195 -22.41 29.08 21.85
N ARG A 196 -21.25 29.50 21.32
CA ARG A 196 -19.97 29.36 22.03
C ARG A 196 -19.87 30.12 23.35
N GLU A 197 -20.71 31.15 23.53
CA GLU A 197 -20.77 31.95 24.76
C GLU A 197 -21.80 31.43 25.78
N GLU A 198 -22.61 30.42 25.43
CA GLU A 198 -23.62 29.88 26.36
C GLU A 198 -23.01 28.82 27.28
N GLU A 199 -23.44 28.84 28.55
CA GLU A 199 -22.96 27.89 29.56
C GLU A 199 -23.73 26.58 29.48
N GLY A 200 -23.18 25.60 28.75
CA GLY A 200 -23.61 24.21 28.86
C GLY A 200 -24.78 23.77 28.00
N PRO A 201 -25.20 22.50 28.15
CA PRO A 201 -26.35 22.00 27.43
C PRO A 201 -27.65 22.57 28.00
N LEU A 202 -28.58 22.94 27.11
CA LEU A 202 -29.93 23.31 27.48
C LEU A 202 -30.86 22.11 27.38
N PHE A 203 -31.56 21.80 28.47
CA PHE A 203 -32.68 20.87 28.50
C PHE A 203 -33.91 21.59 29.05
N ASP A 204 -34.90 21.82 28.18
CA ASP A 204 -36.07 22.64 28.52
C ASP A 204 -37.38 22.06 27.98
N ALA A 205 -38.49 22.51 28.56
CA ALA A 205 -39.83 22.11 28.17
C ALA A 205 -40.78 23.31 28.21
N ASP A 206 -41.47 23.54 27.09
CA ASP A 206 -42.53 24.55 27.00
C ASP A 206 -43.74 24.18 27.87
N PRO A 207 -44.54 25.14 28.37
CA PRO A 207 -45.74 24.84 29.16
C PRO A 207 -46.77 23.92 28.47
N THR A 208 -46.70 23.76 27.14
CA THR A 208 -47.55 22.84 26.37
C THR A 208 -46.97 21.42 26.24
N ALA A 209 -45.75 21.19 26.71
CA ALA A 209 -45.09 19.89 26.65
C ALA A 209 -45.72 18.87 27.61
N SER A 210 -45.60 17.59 27.25
CA SER A 210 -46.06 16.45 28.05
C SER A 210 -45.17 16.14 29.25
N LEU A 211 -43.90 16.58 29.21
CA LEU A 211 -42.91 16.42 30.26
C LEU A 211 -42.53 17.78 30.84
N SER A 212 -42.25 17.82 32.13
CA SER A 212 -41.63 18.98 32.78
C SER A 212 -40.16 19.13 32.39
N GLN A 213 -39.60 20.34 32.59
CA GLN A 213 -38.18 20.62 32.37
C GLN A 213 -37.27 19.63 33.12
N ALA A 214 -37.61 19.28 34.37
CA ALA A 214 -36.84 18.33 35.17
C ALA A 214 -36.84 16.92 34.56
N GLU A 215 -37.97 16.48 34.01
CA GLU A 215 -38.09 15.17 33.36
C GLU A 215 -37.33 15.12 32.02
N VAL A 216 -37.37 16.21 31.23
CA VAL A 216 -36.57 16.34 30.00
C VAL A 216 -35.08 16.29 30.33
N SER A 217 -34.63 17.07 31.32
CA SER A 217 -33.24 17.09 31.76
C SER A 217 -32.77 15.72 32.24
N GLN A 218 -33.54 15.07 33.13
CA GLN A 218 -33.20 13.72 33.62
C GLN A 218 -33.12 12.70 32.47
N ARG A 219 -34.06 12.74 31.53
CA ARG A 219 -34.08 11.84 30.38
C ARG A 219 -32.88 12.08 29.46
N ALA A 220 -32.52 13.33 29.20
CA ALA A 220 -31.37 13.68 28.38
C ALA A 220 -30.06 13.20 29.01
N TRP A 221 -29.82 13.50 30.30
CA TRP A 221 -28.62 13.05 31.01
C TRP A 221 -28.49 11.52 31.08
N ASN A 222 -29.58 10.81 31.39
CA ASN A 222 -29.57 9.34 31.36
C ASN A 222 -29.20 8.80 29.97
N SER A 223 -29.64 9.48 28.90
CA SER A 223 -29.36 9.06 27.52
C SER A 223 -27.92 9.38 27.08
N ILE A 224 -27.34 10.46 27.62
CA ILE A 224 -25.92 10.78 27.44
C ILE A 224 -25.07 9.66 28.05
N ASP A 225 -25.41 9.15 29.23
CA ASP A 225 -24.68 8.03 29.84
C ASP A 225 -24.61 6.81 28.89
N PHE A 226 -25.73 6.46 28.26
CA PHE A 226 -25.77 5.38 27.27
C PHE A 226 -24.96 5.68 25.99
N ALA A 227 -24.77 6.95 25.62
CA ALA A 227 -23.93 7.32 24.47
C ALA A 227 -22.43 7.08 24.73
N TYR A 228 -22.04 7.11 26.00
CA TYR A 228 -20.66 6.93 26.43
C TYR A 228 -20.39 5.52 26.96
N ASP A 229 -21.38 4.63 26.93
CA ASP A 229 -21.11 3.20 27.05
C ASP A 229 -20.22 2.73 25.89
N PRO A 230 -19.16 1.94 26.18
CA PRO A 230 -18.31 1.41 25.12
C PRO A 230 -19.13 0.47 24.21
N PRO A 231 -18.96 0.54 22.88
CA PRO A 231 -19.74 -0.27 21.94
C PRO A 231 -19.46 -1.77 22.08
N ARG A 232 -18.27 -2.12 22.61
CA ARG A 232 -17.89 -3.48 22.99
C ARG A 232 -17.16 -3.40 24.33
N VAL A 233 -17.59 -4.24 25.26
CA VAL A 233 -16.87 -4.46 26.52
C VAL A 233 -15.94 -5.66 26.33
N PRO A 234 -14.62 -5.53 26.54
CA PRO A 234 -13.70 -6.66 26.40
C PRO A 234 -13.97 -7.72 27.48
N ILE A 235 -13.77 -9.00 27.14
CA ILE A 235 -13.86 -10.08 28.12
C ILE A 235 -12.55 -10.12 28.91
N CYS A 236 -12.58 -9.63 30.14
CA CYS A 236 -11.46 -9.77 31.06
C CYS A 236 -11.41 -11.16 31.68
N LEU A 237 -10.24 -11.81 31.63
CA LEU A 237 -10.00 -13.01 32.43
C LEU A 237 -10.15 -12.67 33.91
N SER A 238 -10.83 -13.52 34.68
CA SER A 238 -11.05 -13.35 36.13
C SER A 238 -9.75 -13.23 36.93
N ASN A 239 -8.65 -13.71 36.36
CA ASN A 239 -7.35 -13.78 37.01
C ASN A 239 -6.44 -12.59 36.65
N ALA A 240 -6.91 -11.67 35.78
CA ALA A 240 -6.17 -10.45 35.48
C ALA A 240 -6.13 -9.57 36.74
N SER A 241 -4.94 -9.47 37.34
CA SER A 241 -4.67 -8.68 38.53
C SER A 241 -3.22 -8.19 38.50
N LEU A 242 -2.98 -6.98 39.01
CA LEU A 242 -1.65 -6.41 39.18
C LEU A 242 -1.40 -6.19 40.68
N SER A 243 -0.31 -6.72 41.23
CA SER A 243 -0.01 -6.54 42.66
C SER A 243 0.44 -5.11 42.96
N SER A 244 0.32 -4.67 44.22
CA SER A 244 0.88 -3.38 44.64
C SER A 244 2.37 -3.27 44.29
N GLY A 245 2.76 -2.13 43.71
CA GLY A 245 4.11 -1.85 43.21
C GLY A 245 4.43 -2.47 41.84
N ALA A 246 3.52 -3.22 41.22
CA ALA A 246 3.71 -3.75 39.87
C ALA A 246 3.15 -2.79 38.80
N VAL A 247 3.70 -2.92 37.60
CA VAL A 247 3.41 -2.08 36.44
C VAL A 247 3.04 -2.92 35.22
N PHE A 248 2.25 -2.33 34.33
CA PHE A 248 1.99 -2.80 32.97
C PHE A 248 2.40 -1.71 31.98
N PRO A 249 3.09 -2.04 30.87
CA PRO A 249 3.59 -3.37 30.53
C PRO A 249 4.69 -3.86 31.50
N PRO A 250 4.86 -5.19 31.67
CA PRO A 250 5.89 -5.71 32.56
C PRO A 250 7.29 -5.23 32.16
N GLY A 251 8.07 -4.73 33.13
CA GLY A 251 9.42 -4.22 32.90
C GLY A 251 9.49 -2.74 32.54
N ALA A 252 8.36 -2.04 32.43
CA ALA A 252 8.34 -0.59 32.39
C ALA A 252 8.99 -0.01 33.67
N VAL A 253 9.74 1.08 33.52
CA VAL A 253 10.36 1.78 34.67
C VAL A 253 9.44 2.88 35.19
N ASN A 254 8.75 3.55 34.28
CA ASN A 254 7.86 4.67 34.52
C ASN A 254 6.89 4.83 33.34
N ALA A 255 5.89 5.71 33.53
CA ALA A 255 4.86 5.95 32.54
C ALA A 255 5.40 6.61 31.26
N ASP A 256 6.24 7.65 31.39
CA ASP A 256 6.77 8.40 30.25
C ASP A 256 7.68 7.55 29.35
N GLY A 257 8.46 6.62 29.91
CA GLY A 257 9.22 5.65 29.13
C GLY A 257 8.35 4.66 28.33
N SER A 258 7.08 4.48 28.72
CA SER A 258 6.15 3.54 28.05
C SER A 258 5.21 4.22 27.06
N VAL A 259 4.76 5.45 27.38
CA VAL A 259 3.75 6.17 26.60
C VAL A 259 4.25 7.45 25.94
N GLY A 260 5.53 7.77 26.12
CA GLY A 260 6.17 9.01 25.66
C GLY A 260 5.95 10.15 26.64
N LYS A 261 6.98 10.98 26.82
CA LYS A 261 7.00 12.20 27.65
C LYS A 261 5.98 13.21 27.18
N ILE A 262 5.59 14.12 28.07
CA ILE A 262 4.89 15.32 27.62
C ILE A 262 5.75 16.12 26.64
N HIS A 263 5.10 16.78 25.71
CA HIS A 263 5.73 17.78 24.87
C HIS A 263 5.75 19.12 25.58
N ARG A 264 4.57 19.59 26.00
CA ARG A 264 4.41 20.80 26.83
C ARG A 264 3.12 20.72 27.64
N PRO A 265 3.04 21.37 28.80
CA PRO A 265 1.78 21.53 29.51
C PRO A 265 0.72 22.20 28.63
N ILE A 266 -0.49 21.65 28.62
CA ILE A 266 -1.66 22.24 27.95
C ILE A 266 -2.39 23.08 28.99
N THR A 267 -2.45 24.40 28.76
CA THR A 267 -3.19 25.32 29.63
C THR A 267 -4.50 25.76 28.99
N ARG A 268 -5.42 26.32 29.78
CA ARG A 268 -6.66 26.91 29.24
C ARG A 268 -6.43 28.10 28.30
N ASN A 269 -5.25 28.72 28.36
CA ASN A 269 -4.86 29.82 27.47
C ASN A 269 -4.35 29.30 26.12
N ASP A 270 -3.88 28.05 26.06
CA ASP A 270 -3.54 27.35 24.81
C ASP A 270 -4.81 26.87 24.11
N THR A 271 -5.68 27.81 23.71
CA THR A 271 -7.05 27.50 23.23
C THR A 271 -7.11 26.42 22.14
N VAL A 272 -6.11 26.32 21.27
CA VAL A 272 -6.03 25.30 20.22
C VAL A 272 -5.70 23.92 20.79
N ASP A 273 -4.65 23.78 21.60
CA ASP A 273 -4.25 22.50 22.17
C ASP A 273 -5.25 22.04 23.24
N PHE A 274 -5.79 22.97 24.02
CA PHE A 274 -6.84 22.68 25.01
C PHE A 274 -8.14 22.23 24.33
N ALA A 275 -8.48 22.81 23.17
CA ALA A 275 -9.60 22.36 22.35
C ALA A 275 -9.45 20.94 21.82
N SER A 276 -8.23 20.40 21.74
CA SER A 276 -7.97 19.01 21.32
C SER A 276 -8.30 17.98 22.42
N LEU A 277 -8.30 18.40 23.69
CA LEU A 277 -8.77 17.58 24.80
C LEU A 277 -10.28 17.39 24.72
N VAL A 278 -10.78 16.31 25.32
CA VAL A 278 -12.20 15.99 25.43
C VAL A 278 -12.61 15.98 26.90
N GLN A 279 -13.90 16.16 27.15
CA GLN A 279 -14.47 16.13 28.49
C GLN A 279 -15.45 14.98 28.63
N TYR A 280 -15.34 14.16 29.67
CA TYR A 280 -16.28 13.08 29.91
C TYR A 280 -17.63 13.61 30.48
N PRO A 281 -18.75 13.49 29.75
CA PRO A 281 -20.02 14.10 30.16
C PRO A 281 -20.89 13.21 31.05
N GLY A 282 -20.59 11.90 31.10
CA GLY A 282 -21.44 10.91 31.76
C GLY A 282 -21.27 10.85 33.28
N THR A 283 -22.05 9.96 33.89
CA THR A 283 -22.14 9.71 35.34
C THR A 283 -21.73 8.29 35.75
N LEU A 284 -21.45 7.40 34.78
CA LEU A 284 -20.95 6.05 35.05
C LEU A 284 -19.61 6.06 35.82
N ILE A 285 -18.83 7.13 35.63
CA ILE A 285 -17.58 7.42 36.32
C ILE A 285 -17.84 8.58 37.29
N ALA A 286 -17.38 8.43 38.53
CA ALA A 286 -17.38 9.49 39.52
C ALA A 286 -16.07 10.27 39.46
N PHE A 287 -16.10 11.54 39.85
CA PHE A 287 -14.95 12.44 39.87
C PHE A 287 -14.89 13.13 41.23
N GLU A 288 -13.70 13.21 41.84
CA GLU A 288 -13.47 13.93 43.09
C GLU A 288 -13.65 15.44 42.88
N ASN A 289 -13.01 15.98 41.83
CA ASN A 289 -13.11 17.37 41.39
C ASN A 289 -12.83 18.35 42.54
N GLU A 290 -11.70 18.15 43.23
CA GLU A 290 -11.18 19.01 44.29
C GLU A 290 -10.89 20.44 43.79
N GLU A 291 -10.69 20.63 42.48
CA GLU A 291 -10.42 21.89 41.80
C GLU A 291 -11.63 22.85 41.73
N ARG A 292 -12.65 22.62 42.56
CA ARG A 292 -13.88 23.43 42.64
C ARG A 292 -13.78 24.66 43.56
N SER A 293 -12.66 24.87 44.24
CA SER A 293 -12.48 25.98 45.19
C SER A 293 -11.48 27.01 44.69
N ALA A 294 -11.75 28.30 44.93
CA ALA A 294 -10.95 29.43 44.40
C ALA A 294 -9.46 29.40 44.78
N ALA A 295 -9.07 28.59 45.78
CA ALA A 295 -7.68 28.38 46.16
C ALA A 295 -6.89 27.47 45.19
N TRP A 296 -7.56 26.80 44.25
CA TRP A 296 -6.98 25.79 43.36
C TRP A 296 -7.07 26.17 41.88
N CYS A 297 -8.22 26.66 41.40
CA CYS A 297 -8.40 27.00 39.98
C CYS A 297 -7.95 28.43 39.59
N GLY A 298 -7.21 29.11 40.48
CA GLY A 298 -7.01 30.56 40.45
C GLY A 298 -5.94 31.05 39.48
N VAL A 299 -6.39 31.61 38.35
CA VAL A 299 -5.82 32.87 37.80
C VAL A 299 -6.73 33.99 38.31
N GLU A 300 -6.21 35.15 38.73
CA GLU A 300 -6.92 36.22 39.48
C GLU A 300 -8.35 36.60 38.97
N ASP A 301 -8.68 36.32 37.70
CA ASP A 301 -9.93 36.71 37.04
C ASP A 301 -10.92 35.56 36.69
N ARG A 302 -10.75 34.33 37.18
CA ARG A 302 -11.62 33.18 36.81
C ARG A 302 -12.19 32.41 38.02
N SER A 303 -13.48 32.06 37.96
CA SER A 303 -14.17 31.24 38.97
C SER A 303 -14.09 29.74 38.64
N CYS A 304 -13.95 28.89 39.66
CA CYS A 304 -13.88 27.44 39.48
C CYS A 304 -15.20 26.83 39.04
N VAL A 305 -15.11 25.71 38.33
CA VAL A 305 -16.26 24.98 37.82
C VAL A 305 -16.51 23.74 38.69
N ASP A 306 -17.64 23.70 39.42
CA ASP A 306 -18.07 22.49 40.14
C ASP A 306 -18.83 21.56 39.20
N CYS A 307 -18.26 20.37 38.97
CA CYS A 307 -18.81 19.37 38.05
C CYS A 307 -19.01 18.00 38.68
N THR A 308 -19.18 17.97 40.00
CA THR A 308 -19.40 16.72 40.76
C THR A 308 -20.63 15.96 40.27
N ALA A 309 -21.73 16.66 39.99
CA ALA A 309 -22.97 16.03 39.49
C ALA A 309 -22.91 15.70 37.99
N HIS A 310 -22.66 16.72 37.16
CA HIS A 310 -22.58 16.63 35.70
C HIS A 310 -21.54 17.64 35.19
N MET A 311 -21.07 17.48 33.95
CA MET A 311 -20.31 18.55 33.30
C MET A 311 -21.15 19.84 33.22
N LYS A 312 -20.49 20.99 33.24
CA LYS A 312 -21.19 22.27 32.99
C LYS A 312 -21.40 22.52 31.51
N GLY A 313 -20.39 22.32 30.68
CA GLY A 313 -20.50 22.46 29.22
C GLY A 313 -19.21 22.06 28.52
N PHE A 314 -19.26 21.88 27.19
CA PHE A 314 -18.08 21.59 26.37
C PHE A 314 -17.26 22.83 26.00
N ALA A 315 -17.84 24.02 26.13
CA ALA A 315 -17.12 25.29 25.97
C ALA A 315 -15.86 25.30 26.84
N LEU A 316 -14.74 25.82 26.30
CA LEU A 316 -13.42 25.69 26.93
C LEU A 316 -13.36 26.29 28.35
N ASN A 317 -14.06 27.38 28.59
CA ASN A 317 -14.17 28.03 29.90
C ASN A 317 -15.04 27.24 30.90
N SER A 318 -15.91 26.35 30.42
CA SER A 318 -16.84 25.55 31.25
C SER A 318 -16.36 24.11 31.49
N ARG A 319 -15.19 23.74 30.97
CA ARG A 319 -14.59 22.42 31.18
C ARG A 319 -14.02 22.26 32.58
N CYS A 320 -14.25 21.11 33.17
CA CYS A 320 -13.79 20.74 34.51
C CYS A 320 -12.48 19.98 34.38
N ALA A 321 -11.52 20.23 35.28
CA ALA A 321 -10.15 19.74 35.17
C ALA A 321 -10.09 18.21 35.04
N ASP A 322 -10.58 17.52 36.06
CA ASP A 322 -10.68 16.06 36.16
C ASP A 322 -11.51 15.35 35.09
N ARG A 323 -12.50 16.05 34.52
CA ARG A 323 -13.29 15.49 33.43
C ARG A 323 -12.60 15.65 32.08
N THR A 324 -11.62 16.54 32.00
CA THR A 324 -10.90 16.86 30.78
C THR A 324 -9.69 15.94 30.62
N MET A 325 -9.49 15.39 29.43
CA MET A 325 -8.45 14.43 29.16
C MET A 325 -8.24 14.27 27.65
N SER A 326 -7.15 13.63 27.25
CA SER A 326 -6.95 13.16 25.89
C SER A 326 -8.05 12.15 25.51
N ALA A 327 -8.42 12.12 24.23
CA ALA A 327 -9.50 11.24 23.79
C ALA A 327 -9.18 9.74 23.96
N ARG A 328 -7.89 9.37 23.93
CA ARG A 328 -7.43 8.01 24.20
C ARG A 328 -7.60 7.63 25.67
N LEU A 329 -7.27 8.52 26.60
CA LEU A 329 -7.51 8.30 28.03
C LEU A 329 -9.03 8.18 28.29
N MET A 330 -9.85 9.03 27.68
CA MET A 330 -11.31 8.93 27.78
C MET A 330 -11.82 7.57 27.31
N ALA A 331 -11.35 7.06 26.16
CA ALA A 331 -11.76 5.75 25.65
C ALA A 331 -11.40 4.61 26.63
N THR A 332 -10.22 4.70 27.25
CA THR A 332 -9.75 3.76 28.29
C THR A 332 -10.66 3.82 29.51
N LEU A 333 -10.87 5.02 30.08
CA LEU A 333 -11.67 5.21 31.29
C LEU A 333 -13.14 4.85 31.09
N LYS A 334 -13.73 5.15 29.93
CA LYS A 334 -15.09 4.71 29.55
C LYS A 334 -15.23 3.19 29.61
N THR A 335 -14.27 2.48 29.02
CA THR A 335 -14.25 1.01 29.00
C THR A 335 -14.04 0.45 30.40
N LEU A 336 -13.10 1.02 31.15
CA LEU A 336 -12.80 0.64 32.53
C LEU A 336 -13.98 0.87 33.47
N GLY A 337 -14.64 2.03 33.39
CA GLY A 337 -15.83 2.34 34.18
C GLY A 337 -16.96 1.33 33.93
N LYS A 338 -17.14 0.91 32.67
CA LYS A 338 -18.10 -0.15 32.34
C LYS A 338 -17.70 -1.50 32.94
N LEU A 339 -16.44 -1.89 32.84
CA LEU A 339 -15.91 -3.12 33.45
C LEU A 339 -16.11 -3.12 34.97
N VAL A 340 -15.81 -2.01 35.65
CA VAL A 340 -16.03 -1.82 37.09
C VAL A 340 -17.49 -2.03 37.46
N SER A 341 -18.42 -1.41 36.71
CA SER A 341 -19.86 -1.53 36.97
C SER A 341 -20.41 -2.97 36.82
N ILE A 342 -19.75 -3.78 35.97
CA ILE A 342 -20.09 -5.18 35.74
C ILE A 342 -19.47 -6.07 36.81
N GLU A 343 -18.19 -5.87 37.12
CA GLU A 343 -17.44 -6.65 38.11
C GLU A 343 -18.01 -6.44 39.52
N TRP A 344 -18.37 -5.19 39.85
CA TRP A 344 -18.88 -4.81 41.17
C TRP A 344 -20.16 -3.98 41.03
N PRO A 345 -21.34 -4.63 40.96
CA PRO A 345 -22.61 -3.93 40.87
C PRO A 345 -22.80 -2.90 42.00
N GLY A 346 -23.08 -1.66 41.64
CA GLY A 346 -23.25 -0.54 42.58
C GLY A 346 -21.97 0.25 42.91
N VAL A 347 -20.80 -0.23 42.47
CA VAL A 347 -19.53 0.50 42.58
C VAL A 347 -19.23 1.20 41.25
N LYS A 348 -18.74 2.44 41.33
CA LYS A 348 -18.26 3.22 40.18
C LYS A 348 -16.75 3.34 40.21
N LEU A 349 -16.16 3.50 39.02
CA LEU A 349 -14.80 4.01 38.91
C LEU A 349 -14.80 5.45 39.43
N LEU A 350 -13.84 5.79 40.29
CA LEU A 350 -13.62 7.14 40.78
C LEU A 350 -12.32 7.67 40.19
N VAL A 351 -12.38 8.79 39.47
CA VAL A 351 -11.20 9.54 39.04
C VAL A 351 -10.91 10.57 40.13
N LEU A 352 -9.70 10.46 40.69
CA LEU A 352 -9.18 11.39 41.69
C LEU A 352 -8.47 12.58 41.04
N GLU A 353 -7.86 12.36 39.89
CA GLU A 353 -7.08 13.36 39.16
C GLU A 353 -7.02 12.95 37.69
N ALA A 354 -7.20 13.87 36.74
CA ALA A 354 -6.92 13.63 35.32
C ALA A 354 -6.09 14.72 34.64
N TRP A 355 -6.69 15.73 34.01
CA TRP A 355 -5.92 16.87 33.50
C TRP A 355 -5.74 17.89 34.62
N ASP A 356 -4.48 18.12 35.00
CA ASP A 356 -4.11 19.05 36.07
C ASP A 356 -3.85 20.44 35.49
N GLU A 357 -4.39 21.46 36.14
CA GLU A 357 -4.22 22.86 35.78
C GLU A 357 -3.29 23.59 36.76
N ALA A 358 -2.50 24.54 36.25
CA ALA A 358 -1.63 25.34 37.11
C ALA A 358 -2.47 26.17 38.11
N HIS A 359 -2.20 26.03 39.41
CA HIS A 359 -2.90 26.75 40.48
C HIS A 359 -2.28 28.13 40.77
N GLU A 360 -2.99 28.98 41.53
CA GLU A 360 -2.50 30.31 41.92
C GLU A 360 -1.20 30.22 42.72
N GLY A 361 -0.13 30.89 42.27
CA GLY A 361 1.18 30.87 42.92
C GLY A 361 2.11 29.73 42.48
N SER A 362 1.65 28.82 41.63
CA SER A 362 2.54 27.93 40.88
C SER A 362 3.29 28.70 39.80
N THR A 363 4.46 28.21 39.36
CA THR A 363 4.98 28.65 38.06
C THR A 363 3.96 28.24 37.01
N TYR A 364 3.58 29.13 36.08
CA TYR A 364 2.55 28.96 35.04
C TYR A 364 2.61 27.64 34.21
N THR A 365 3.60 26.79 34.45
CA THR A 365 3.92 25.54 33.77
C THR A 365 3.67 24.28 34.61
N ASP A 366 3.55 24.34 35.94
CA ASP A 366 3.54 23.16 36.81
C ASP A 366 2.45 23.30 37.90
N GLY A 367 1.34 22.57 37.78
CA GLY A 367 0.36 22.37 38.85
C GLY A 367 0.89 21.51 40.00
N ASP A 368 0.04 20.66 40.57
CA ASP A 368 0.37 19.84 41.75
C ASP A 368 1.22 18.60 41.42
N GLN A 369 1.40 18.29 40.14
CA GLN A 369 2.21 17.16 39.71
C GLN A 369 3.70 17.51 39.53
N PRO A 370 4.60 16.51 39.57
CA PRO A 370 6.00 16.73 39.22
C PRO A 370 6.19 17.29 37.80
N ALA A 371 7.25 18.07 37.58
CA ALA A 371 7.62 18.56 36.27
C ALA A 371 7.72 17.40 35.25
N GLY A 372 7.09 17.56 34.08
CA GLY A 372 7.03 16.50 33.07
C GLY A 372 5.85 15.52 33.21
N SER A 373 4.96 15.73 34.18
CA SER A 373 3.79 14.86 34.40
C SER A 373 2.84 14.80 33.21
N LEU A 374 2.39 13.60 32.88
CA LEU A 374 1.42 13.32 31.81
C LEU A 374 0.02 13.88 32.08
N HIS A 375 -0.28 14.24 33.34
CA HIS A 375 -1.51 14.95 33.71
C HIS A 375 -1.62 16.29 32.99
N TYR A 376 -0.51 16.99 32.75
CA TYR A 376 -0.52 18.31 32.09
C TYR A 376 -0.93 18.26 30.60
N GLU A 377 -0.95 17.08 29.97
CA GLU A 377 -1.51 16.89 28.62
C GLU A 377 -2.83 16.09 28.65
N GLY A 378 -3.41 15.87 29.83
CA GLY A 378 -4.59 15.03 30.00
C GLY A 378 -4.35 13.57 29.60
N ARG A 379 -3.11 13.09 29.67
CA ARG A 379 -2.71 11.73 29.27
C ARG A 379 -2.53 10.77 30.44
N ALA A 380 -2.77 11.20 31.68
CA ALA A 380 -2.77 10.33 32.86
C ALA A 380 -4.00 10.54 33.73
N ALA A 381 -4.31 9.54 34.56
CA ALA A 381 -5.32 9.65 35.61
C ALA A 381 -4.93 8.84 36.86
N LYS A 382 -5.31 9.35 38.03
CA LYS A 382 -5.31 8.62 39.30
C LYS A 382 -6.71 8.09 39.56
N LEU A 383 -6.81 6.80 39.86
CA LEU A 383 -8.06 6.08 39.94
C LEU A 383 -8.26 5.42 41.30
N SER A 384 -9.51 5.38 41.73
CA SER A 384 -10.01 4.70 42.91
C SER A 384 -11.39 4.07 42.60
N LEU A 385 -12.06 3.58 43.62
CA LEU A 385 -13.44 3.09 43.55
C LEU A 385 -14.33 3.93 44.45
N SER A 386 -15.59 4.11 44.06
CA SER A 386 -16.55 4.93 44.81
C SER A 386 -16.86 4.41 46.22
N ASP A 387 -16.51 3.16 46.54
CA ASP A 387 -16.65 2.56 47.87
C ASP A 387 -15.37 2.59 48.70
N GLY A 388 -14.26 3.08 48.14
CA GLY A 388 -12.96 3.22 48.80
C GLY A 388 -12.26 1.89 49.15
N ASP A 389 -12.73 0.76 48.64
CA ASP A 389 -12.20 -0.56 49.00
C ASP A 389 -10.89 -0.88 48.25
N THR A 390 -9.77 -0.57 48.88
CA THR A 390 -8.41 -0.81 48.34
C THR A 390 -8.10 -2.29 48.11
N SER A 391 -8.83 -3.22 48.74
CA SER A 391 -8.63 -4.66 48.49
C SER A 391 -8.98 -5.07 47.05
N LYS A 392 -9.76 -4.23 46.35
CA LYS A 392 -10.14 -4.42 44.95
C LYS A 392 -9.13 -3.85 43.96
N PHE A 393 -8.14 -3.07 44.41
CA PHE A 393 -7.25 -2.34 43.49
C PHE A 393 -6.37 -3.25 42.65
N SER A 394 -5.96 -4.40 43.18
CA SER A 394 -5.24 -5.39 42.37
C SER A 394 -6.07 -5.87 41.18
N ARG A 395 -7.37 -6.07 41.38
CA ARG A 395 -8.32 -6.42 40.32
C ARG A 395 -8.61 -5.22 39.42
N LEU A 396 -8.77 -4.01 39.97
CA LEU A 396 -8.99 -2.78 39.20
C LEU A 396 -7.85 -2.52 38.21
N ALA A 397 -6.60 -2.67 38.64
CA ALA A 397 -5.43 -2.54 37.77
C ALA A 397 -5.45 -3.58 36.63
N GLY A 398 -5.86 -4.82 36.92
CA GLY A 398 -6.05 -5.84 35.89
C GLY A 398 -7.16 -5.49 34.89
N LEU A 399 -8.27 -4.91 35.36
CA LEU A 399 -9.33 -4.38 34.49
C LEU A 399 -8.84 -3.19 33.64
N ALA A 400 -7.98 -2.32 34.19
CA ALA A 400 -7.38 -1.21 33.45
C ALA A 400 -6.51 -1.70 32.29
N THR A 401 -5.72 -2.76 32.51
CA THR A 401 -4.98 -3.43 31.43
C THR A 401 -5.93 -4.00 30.36
N CYS A 402 -7.02 -4.66 30.76
CA CYS A 402 -8.02 -5.12 29.79
C CYS A 402 -8.69 -3.99 29.01
N ALA A 403 -8.87 -2.83 29.65
CA ALA A 403 -9.45 -1.64 29.05
C ALA A 403 -8.49 -0.94 28.07
N ALA A 404 -7.35 -1.59 27.76
CA ALA A 404 -6.32 -1.13 26.84
C ALA A 404 -5.63 0.18 27.28
N ALA A 405 -5.48 0.37 28.60
CA ALA A 405 -4.55 1.37 29.12
C ALA A 405 -3.13 1.05 28.64
N ASP A 406 -2.41 2.06 28.10
CA ASP A 406 -1.05 1.85 27.59
C ASP A 406 -0.03 1.69 28.71
N TYR A 407 -0.33 2.23 29.88
CA TYR A 407 0.43 2.04 31.12
C TYR A 407 -0.53 1.95 32.31
N VAL A 408 -0.24 1.03 33.24
CA VAL A 408 -0.94 0.88 34.52
C VAL A 408 0.08 0.67 35.62
N GLU A 409 -0.07 1.37 36.73
CA GLU A 409 0.76 1.20 37.92
C GLU A 409 -0.11 1.14 39.17
N HIS A 410 0.14 0.13 40.01
CA HIS A 410 -0.58 -0.02 41.27
C HIS A 410 0.22 0.63 42.41
N ASN A 411 -0.10 1.88 42.75
CA ASN A 411 0.60 2.64 43.79
C ASN A 411 0.23 2.25 45.22
N GLY A 412 -0.80 1.43 45.39
CA GLY A 412 -1.20 0.88 46.70
C GLY A 412 -2.49 1.53 47.19
N ASP A 413 -2.49 2.85 47.25
CA ASP A 413 -3.62 3.71 47.65
C ASP A 413 -4.40 4.29 46.46
N HIS A 414 -3.92 4.11 45.24
CA HIS A 414 -4.63 4.39 44.00
C HIS A 414 -4.04 3.56 42.84
N ILE A 415 -4.74 3.55 41.71
CA ILE A 415 -4.23 3.03 40.43
C ILE A 415 -3.89 4.21 39.52
N PHE A 416 -2.66 4.27 39.04
CA PHE A 416 -2.23 5.24 38.05
C PHE A 416 -2.34 4.63 36.66
N VAL A 417 -2.94 5.35 35.72
CA VAL A 417 -3.00 4.95 34.31
C VAL A 417 -2.49 6.07 33.42
N ALA A 418 -1.86 5.70 32.30
CA ALA A 418 -1.46 6.66 31.29
C ALA A 418 -1.70 6.16 29.86
N ALA A 419 -1.83 7.12 28.94
CA ALA A 419 -2.15 6.90 27.54
C ALA A 419 -1.07 7.47 26.61
N LYS A 420 -0.83 6.76 25.50
CA LYS A 420 -0.01 7.24 24.39
C LYS A 420 -0.65 8.47 23.75
N LYS A 421 0.19 9.36 23.21
CA LYS A 421 -0.28 10.46 22.39
C LYS A 421 -0.99 9.92 21.14
N GLN A 422 -2.12 10.53 20.76
CA GLN A 422 -2.99 10.07 19.69
C GLN A 422 -3.66 11.27 19.02
N ALA A 423 -3.81 11.23 17.70
CA ALA A 423 -4.67 12.15 16.96
C ALA A 423 -6.15 11.74 17.06
N GLY A 424 -7.02 12.67 17.44
CA GLY A 424 -8.47 12.47 17.47
C GLY A 424 -8.98 11.40 18.45
N MET A 425 -10.27 11.04 18.32
CA MET A 425 -10.94 10.11 19.24
C MET A 425 -10.71 8.62 18.97
N THR A 426 -10.41 8.27 17.72
CA THR A 426 -10.20 6.87 17.30
C THR A 426 -8.73 6.69 16.98
N ALA A 427 -8.11 5.65 17.55
CA ALA A 427 -6.74 5.31 17.22
C ALA A 427 -6.61 4.97 15.73
N ILE A 428 -5.72 5.69 15.05
CA ILE A 428 -5.32 5.39 13.67
C ILE A 428 -3.88 4.91 13.74
N THR A 429 -3.59 3.72 13.22
CA THR A 429 -2.24 3.17 13.15
C THR A 429 -1.80 2.97 11.71
N VAL A 430 -0.49 3.06 11.48
CA VAL A 430 0.15 2.66 10.23
C VAL A 430 1.02 1.44 10.50
N THR A 431 0.77 0.37 9.75
CA THR A 431 1.49 -0.89 9.88
C THR A 431 2.80 -0.86 9.10
N PHE A 432 3.88 -1.22 9.78
CA PHE A 432 5.20 -1.50 9.23
C PHE A 432 5.54 -2.99 9.43
N PRO A 433 6.53 -3.56 8.74
CA PRO A 433 6.82 -5.00 8.80
C PRO A 433 7.03 -5.58 10.22
N ARG A 434 7.60 -4.81 11.15
CA ARG A 434 7.88 -5.26 12.53
C ARG A 434 7.04 -4.59 13.62
N THR A 435 6.33 -3.51 13.31
CA THR A 435 5.63 -2.71 14.32
C THR A 435 4.46 -1.94 13.71
N GLU A 436 3.62 -1.36 14.56
CA GLU A 436 2.60 -0.39 14.17
C GLU A 436 2.85 0.93 14.91
N LEU A 437 2.81 2.04 14.17
CA LEU A 437 2.95 3.37 14.77
C LEU A 437 1.60 4.06 14.84
N LEU A 438 1.36 4.74 15.96
CA LEU A 438 0.13 5.49 16.22
C LEU A 438 0.25 6.88 15.61
N VAL A 439 -0.80 7.31 14.90
CA VAL A 439 -0.87 8.65 14.32
C VAL A 439 -1.08 9.70 15.42
N VAL A 440 -0.31 10.78 15.37
CA VAL A 440 -0.32 11.87 16.37
C VAL A 440 -0.44 13.25 15.71
N GLU A 441 -0.77 14.25 16.52
CA GLU A 441 -0.73 15.66 16.15
C GLU A 441 0.31 16.41 17.01
N PRO A 442 1.12 17.30 16.41
CA PRO A 442 2.01 18.16 17.16
C PRO A 442 1.18 19.23 17.87
N PRO A 443 1.71 19.83 18.96
CA PRO A 443 1.06 20.98 19.56
C PRO A 443 0.99 22.14 18.57
N ALA A 444 0.01 23.02 18.73
CA ALA A 444 -0.27 24.14 17.85
C ALA A 444 0.94 25.05 17.63
N SER A 445 1.79 25.22 18.65
CA SER A 445 3.03 26.00 18.57
C SER A 445 4.07 25.43 17.60
N GLU A 446 4.04 24.12 17.34
CA GLU A 446 4.92 23.43 16.40
C GLU A 446 4.21 22.98 15.11
N ALA A 447 2.91 23.23 14.97
CA ALA A 447 2.15 22.78 13.80
C ALA A 447 2.76 23.29 12.48
N VAL A 448 3.34 24.50 12.49
CA VAL A 448 4.04 25.09 11.34
C VAL A 448 5.25 24.25 10.91
N GLU A 449 5.95 23.62 11.86
CA GLU A 449 7.16 22.83 11.62
C GLU A 449 6.90 21.55 10.83
N TYR A 450 5.67 21.02 10.92
CA TYR A 450 5.24 19.77 10.27
C TYR A 450 4.13 19.99 9.25
N GLN A 451 3.84 21.25 8.92
CA GLN A 451 2.87 21.64 7.91
C GLN A 451 3.31 21.11 6.55
N LEU A 452 2.38 20.53 5.80
CA LEU A 452 2.65 20.09 4.44
C LEU A 452 2.97 21.30 3.53
N PRO A 453 3.87 21.15 2.54
CA PRO A 453 4.11 22.17 1.53
C PRO A 453 2.87 22.52 0.70
N GLU A 454 2.92 23.67 0.02
CA GLU A 454 1.87 24.11 -0.89
C GLU A 454 1.57 23.05 -1.97
N GLY A 455 0.29 22.79 -2.22
CA GLY A 455 -0.20 21.78 -3.16
C GLY A 455 -0.44 20.40 -2.56
N PHE A 456 -0.16 20.21 -1.25
CA PHE A 456 -0.42 18.98 -0.50
C PHE A 456 -1.44 19.16 0.63
N GLU A 457 -2.02 20.35 0.78
CA GLU A 457 -3.07 20.63 1.76
C GLU A 457 -4.27 19.69 1.58
N GLY A 458 -4.82 19.20 2.69
CA GLY A 458 -5.95 18.26 2.68
C GLY A 458 -5.54 16.81 2.44
N THR A 459 -4.24 16.51 2.35
CA THR A 459 -3.71 15.14 2.19
C THR A 459 -3.02 14.60 3.45
N GLU A 460 -3.21 15.24 4.60
CA GLU A 460 -2.60 14.92 5.89
C GLU A 460 -2.93 13.48 6.33
N SER A 461 -4.12 12.97 6.02
CA SER A 461 -4.49 11.58 6.33
C SER A 461 -3.64 10.53 5.59
N GLN A 462 -3.12 10.86 4.41
CA GLN A 462 -2.25 9.98 3.62
C GLN A 462 -0.78 10.08 4.05
N ARG A 463 -0.45 11.13 4.80
CA ARG A 463 0.89 11.45 5.30
C ARG A 463 0.72 11.74 6.78
N PRO A 464 0.50 10.73 7.63
CA PRO A 464 0.35 10.96 9.06
C PRO A 464 1.68 11.33 9.73
N LEU A 465 1.61 11.93 10.92
CA LEU A 465 2.78 12.11 11.80
C LEU A 465 2.83 10.98 12.82
N PHE A 466 4.06 10.64 13.21
CA PHE A 466 4.38 9.73 14.30
C PHE A 466 5.26 10.46 15.31
N ASP A 467 5.17 10.07 16.59
CA ASP A 467 6.03 10.60 17.65
C ASP A 467 7.28 9.72 17.79
N LYS A 468 8.49 10.29 17.64
CA LYS A 468 9.74 9.51 17.78
C LYS A 468 10.18 9.35 19.23
N ASP A 469 9.56 10.06 20.18
CA ASP A 469 9.94 10.04 21.59
C ASP A 469 9.91 8.61 22.16
N HIS A 470 11.01 8.20 22.79
CA HIS A 470 11.26 6.82 23.26
C HIS A 470 11.08 5.71 22.22
N GLN A 471 11.01 6.04 20.92
CA GLN A 471 10.80 5.07 19.83
C GLN A 471 12.01 4.92 18.91
N LEU A 472 13.09 5.69 19.09
CA LEU A 472 14.25 5.68 18.19
C LEU A 472 14.84 4.28 17.92
N GLY A 473 14.87 3.40 18.94
CA GLY A 473 15.36 2.02 18.82
C GLY A 473 14.32 1.00 18.35
N VAL A 474 13.07 1.39 18.10
CA VAL A 474 12.01 0.50 17.65
C VAL A 474 12.31 0.07 16.21
N LEU A 475 12.28 -1.25 15.98
CA LEU A 475 12.45 -1.83 14.66
C LEU A 475 11.19 -1.61 13.82
N LEU A 476 11.37 -0.95 12.68
CA LEU A 476 10.37 -0.79 11.63
C LEU A 476 10.38 -2.01 10.68
N SER A 477 11.58 -2.53 10.39
CA SER A 477 11.81 -3.79 9.65
C SER A 477 13.01 -4.54 10.26
N ASP A 478 13.50 -5.60 9.60
CA ASP A 478 14.61 -6.42 10.10
C ASP A 478 15.93 -5.62 10.24
N ASP A 479 16.09 -4.59 9.41
CA ASP A 479 17.33 -3.82 9.27
C ASP A 479 17.13 -2.31 9.47
N ALA A 480 15.92 -1.90 9.86
CA ALA A 480 15.55 -0.50 9.98
C ALA A 480 14.95 -0.20 11.36
N THR A 481 15.42 0.89 11.95
CA THR A 481 14.92 1.50 13.18
C THR A 481 14.33 2.87 12.88
N VAL A 482 13.47 3.37 13.79
CA VAL A 482 12.93 4.74 13.68
C VAL A 482 14.04 5.77 13.50
N ASN A 483 15.11 5.68 14.29
CA ASN A 483 16.21 6.66 14.29
C ASN A 483 16.82 6.92 12.91
N GLN A 484 16.83 5.93 12.02
CA GLN A 484 17.44 6.07 10.70
C GLN A 484 16.64 6.96 9.74
N PHE A 485 15.34 7.18 10.01
CA PHE A 485 14.43 7.88 9.11
C PHE A 485 13.89 9.18 9.68
N THR A 486 14.32 9.60 10.86
CA THR A 486 13.85 10.82 11.52
C THR A 486 14.87 11.94 11.43
N SER A 487 14.37 13.18 11.40
CA SER A 487 15.16 14.38 11.71
C SER A 487 15.85 14.26 13.07
N GLU A 488 17.00 14.90 13.25
CA GLU A 488 17.68 14.98 14.55
C GLU A 488 16.89 15.87 15.52
N ASP A 489 16.46 17.05 15.05
CA ASP A 489 15.85 18.09 15.88
C ASP A 489 14.32 17.92 16.07
N GLY A 490 13.62 17.39 15.06
CA GLY A 490 12.16 17.27 15.09
C GLY A 490 11.66 16.09 15.90
N ARG A 491 10.74 16.29 16.84
CA ARG A 491 10.12 15.19 17.62
C ARG A 491 9.18 14.32 16.78
N TYR A 492 8.43 14.93 15.88
CA TYR A 492 7.46 14.22 15.04
C TYR A 492 8.05 13.94 13.66
N PHE A 493 7.61 12.87 13.01
CA PHE A 493 8.12 12.51 11.70
C PHE A 493 7.07 11.84 10.82
N ARG A 494 7.35 11.79 9.51
CA ARG A 494 6.56 11.07 8.51
C ARG A 494 7.41 10.00 7.88
N LEU A 495 6.82 8.84 7.61
CA LEU A 495 7.48 7.77 6.87
C LEU A 495 6.46 6.95 6.10
N SER A 496 6.66 6.85 4.78
CA SER A 496 5.90 5.95 3.93
C SER A 496 6.36 4.49 4.15
N PRO A 497 5.44 3.54 4.42
CA PRO A 497 5.79 2.12 4.49
C PRO A 497 6.44 1.58 3.21
N HIS A 498 6.08 2.13 2.04
CA HIS A 498 6.67 1.72 0.77
C HIS A 498 8.14 2.14 0.65
N LEU A 499 8.50 3.32 1.18
CA LEU A 499 9.88 3.80 1.21
C LEU A 499 10.75 2.90 2.11
N LEU A 500 10.20 2.47 3.25
CA LEU A 500 10.84 1.51 4.13
C LEU A 500 11.05 0.14 3.47
N LEU A 501 10.04 -0.37 2.75
CA LEU A 501 10.16 -1.64 2.01
C LEU A 501 11.25 -1.56 0.93
N CYS A 502 11.33 -0.44 0.20
CA CYS A 502 12.43 -0.19 -0.73
C CYS A 502 13.81 -0.28 -0.03
N TYR A 503 13.97 0.36 1.13
CA TYR A 503 15.22 0.25 1.90
C TYR A 503 15.51 -1.21 2.31
N GLN A 504 14.50 -1.94 2.79
CA GLN A 504 14.65 -3.35 3.17
C GLN A 504 15.07 -4.23 1.98
N ASP A 505 14.51 -4.01 0.79
CA ASP A 505 14.86 -4.77 -0.41
C ASP A 505 16.31 -4.50 -0.84
N LEU A 506 16.75 -3.24 -0.76
CA LEU A 506 18.14 -2.86 -1.03
C LEU A 506 19.12 -3.54 -0.06
N VAL A 507 18.84 -3.49 1.24
CA VAL A 507 19.68 -4.16 2.26
C VAL A 507 19.68 -5.68 2.05
N SER A 508 18.52 -6.26 1.75
CA SER A 508 18.38 -7.70 1.51
C SER A 508 19.17 -8.13 0.27
N GLN A 509 19.19 -7.30 -0.77
CA GLN A 509 19.98 -7.53 -1.97
C GLN A 509 21.48 -7.52 -1.68
N GLU A 510 22.01 -6.64 -0.82
CA GLU A 510 23.44 -6.70 -0.47
C GLU A 510 23.77 -7.91 0.42
N LYS A 511 22.87 -8.28 1.33
CA LYS A 511 23.03 -9.50 2.15
C LYS A 511 23.02 -10.78 1.32
N LYS A 512 22.21 -10.82 0.25
CA LYS A 512 22.12 -11.95 -0.69
C LYS A 512 23.47 -12.38 -1.23
N TRP A 513 24.37 -11.41 -1.44
CA TRP A 513 25.71 -11.61 -1.98
C TRP A 513 26.77 -11.98 -0.94
N ASN A 514 26.41 -12.00 0.34
CA ASN A 514 27.33 -12.14 1.47
C ASN A 514 28.55 -11.19 1.35
N THR A 515 28.36 -10.00 0.78
CA THR A 515 29.42 -9.01 0.55
C THR A 515 29.86 -8.33 1.84
N GLY A 516 29.04 -8.40 2.90
CA GLY A 516 29.27 -7.70 4.17
C GLY A 516 28.94 -6.21 4.13
N ALA A 517 28.56 -5.68 2.96
CA ALA A 517 28.23 -4.27 2.77
C ALA A 517 27.00 -3.84 3.56
N LYS A 518 27.05 -2.64 4.12
CA LYS A 518 25.94 -2.03 4.86
C LYS A 518 25.51 -0.75 4.17
N ILE A 519 24.20 -0.54 4.07
CA ILE A 519 23.60 0.69 3.52
C ILE A 519 23.16 1.57 4.69
N LYS A 520 23.66 2.80 4.74
CA LYS A 520 23.29 3.83 5.72
C LYS A 520 22.28 4.79 5.10
N VAL A 521 21.27 5.15 5.89
CA VAL A 521 20.38 6.27 5.57
C VAL A 521 21.09 7.54 6.06
N LEU A 522 21.47 8.41 5.12
CA LEU A 522 22.06 9.72 5.42
C LEU A 522 20.98 10.73 5.78
N GLN A 523 19.83 10.63 5.12
CA GLN A 523 18.72 11.54 5.34
C GLN A 523 17.40 10.82 5.12
N GLY A 524 16.48 10.98 6.07
CA GLY A 524 15.10 10.49 5.98
C GLY A 524 14.12 11.66 5.98
N PHE A 525 13.16 11.63 6.88
CA PHE A 525 12.22 12.73 7.09
C PHE A 525 12.92 14.03 7.50
N MET A 526 12.38 15.14 7.01
CA MET A 526 12.81 16.49 7.38
C MET A 526 11.64 17.32 7.87
N THR A 527 11.92 18.16 8.85
CA THR A 527 11.03 19.23 9.29
C THR A 527 11.04 20.40 8.30
N LYS A 528 10.08 21.33 8.43
CA LYS A 528 9.99 22.51 7.54
C LYS A 528 11.20 23.44 7.68
N THR A 529 11.73 23.61 8.87
CA THR A 529 12.89 24.45 9.13
C THR A 529 14.14 23.83 8.49
N GLU A 530 14.37 22.54 8.67
CA GLU A 530 15.46 21.83 7.98
C GLU A 530 15.31 21.92 6.46
N HIS A 531 14.09 21.72 5.94
CA HIS A 531 13.81 21.85 4.51
C HIS A 531 14.14 23.24 3.96
N ASN A 532 13.73 24.31 4.65
CA ASN A 532 13.95 25.69 4.23
C ASN A 532 15.42 26.14 4.32
N ASN A 533 16.21 25.49 5.18
CA ASN A 533 17.63 25.77 5.33
C ASN A 533 18.49 25.16 4.21
N ILE A 534 17.88 24.40 3.31
CA ILE A 534 18.57 23.77 2.16
C ILE A 534 18.16 24.47 0.85
N ASN A 535 18.97 24.29 -0.19
CA ASN A 535 18.72 24.81 -1.52
C ASN A 535 17.40 24.27 -2.12
N LEU A 536 16.36 25.10 -2.10
CA LEU A 536 15.01 24.81 -2.62
C LEU A 536 14.95 24.51 -4.13
N LEU A 537 16.03 24.74 -4.89
CA LEU A 537 16.09 24.42 -6.32
C LEU A 537 16.47 22.96 -6.59
N ASP A 538 17.01 22.24 -5.61
CA ASP A 538 17.36 20.84 -5.78
C ASP A 538 16.13 19.95 -5.53
N PRO A 539 15.71 19.14 -6.54
CA PRO A 539 14.51 18.33 -6.47
C PRO A 539 14.53 17.26 -5.37
N ARG A 540 15.69 16.94 -4.77
CA ARG A 540 15.81 16.06 -3.59
C ARG A 540 14.97 16.53 -2.41
N TYR A 541 14.92 17.82 -2.15
CA TYR A 541 14.53 18.26 -0.80
C TYR A 541 13.01 18.36 -0.62
N GLY A 542 12.21 18.23 -1.68
CA GLY A 542 10.75 18.37 -1.61
C GLY A 542 9.98 17.16 -1.06
N SER A 543 10.53 15.95 -1.12
CA SER A 543 9.86 14.71 -0.69
C SER A 543 10.22 14.19 0.71
N PRO A 544 11.40 14.48 1.30
CA PRO A 544 11.71 14.18 2.70
C PRO A 544 10.69 14.74 3.69
N ILE A 545 10.23 15.99 3.50
CA ILE A 545 9.19 16.61 4.33
C ILE A 545 7.82 15.92 4.23
N LEU A 546 7.61 15.12 3.19
CA LEU A 546 6.40 14.30 3.03
C LEU A 546 6.56 12.89 3.64
N GLY A 547 7.76 12.54 4.12
CA GLY A 547 8.11 11.18 4.53
C GLY A 547 8.24 10.21 3.35
N GLN A 548 8.53 10.73 2.16
CA GLN A 548 8.50 10.00 0.89
C GLN A 548 9.83 10.00 0.14
N GLY A 549 10.91 10.52 0.75
CA GLY A 549 12.25 10.53 0.19
C GLY A 549 13.30 10.13 1.23
N MET A 550 14.40 9.53 0.76
CA MET A 550 15.56 9.18 1.56
C MET A 550 16.85 9.31 0.75
N GLU A 551 17.95 9.62 1.41
CA GLU A 551 19.30 9.60 0.85
C GLU A 551 20.10 8.45 1.47
N LEU A 552 20.73 7.64 0.62
CA LEU A 552 21.43 6.43 1.01
C LEU A 552 22.89 6.46 0.58
N THR A 553 23.76 5.85 1.38
CA THR A 553 25.17 5.60 1.02
C THR A 553 25.60 4.21 1.49
N TYR A 554 26.70 3.70 0.93
CA TYR A 554 27.39 2.54 1.48
C TYR A 554 28.23 2.95 2.69
N ASP A 555 28.19 2.14 3.74
CA ASP A 555 29.04 2.35 4.90
C ASP A 555 30.51 2.08 4.54
N PRO A 556 31.40 3.09 4.58
CA PRO A 556 32.80 2.93 4.17
C PRO A 556 33.57 1.96 5.08
N GLU A 557 33.13 1.75 6.32
CA GLU A 557 33.78 0.81 7.25
C GLU A 557 33.46 -0.65 6.95
N HIS A 558 32.38 -0.91 6.22
CA HIS A 558 31.85 -2.25 5.98
C HIS A 558 31.74 -2.59 4.49
N SER A 559 32.23 -1.72 3.60
CA SER A 559 32.03 -1.86 2.15
C SER A 559 33.34 -1.62 1.39
N ASP A 560 33.55 -2.37 0.30
CA ASP A 560 34.66 -2.15 -0.63
C ASP A 560 34.30 -1.04 -1.63
N ALA A 561 35.00 0.10 -1.59
CA ALA A 561 34.73 1.26 -2.45
C ALA A 561 34.88 0.99 -3.96
N MET A 562 35.66 -0.03 -4.37
CA MET A 562 35.77 -0.38 -5.80
C MET A 562 34.50 -1.08 -6.31
N VAL A 563 33.77 -1.74 -5.41
CA VAL A 563 32.57 -2.54 -5.73
C VAL A 563 31.29 -1.79 -5.36
N HIS A 564 31.28 -1.11 -4.22
CA HIS A 564 30.13 -0.49 -3.58
C HIS A 564 30.16 1.03 -3.76
N HIS A 565 29.91 1.46 -5.00
CA HIS A 565 29.82 2.87 -5.39
C HIS A 565 28.36 3.28 -5.66
N PRO A 566 28.02 4.59 -5.63
CA PRO A 566 26.64 5.07 -5.74
C PRO A 566 25.89 4.61 -7.00
N GLU A 567 26.53 4.53 -8.17
CA GLU A 567 25.87 4.06 -9.40
C GLU A 567 25.29 2.64 -9.26
N ARG A 568 25.98 1.77 -8.51
CA ARG A 568 25.51 0.42 -8.20
C ARG A 568 24.24 0.45 -7.38
N LEU A 569 24.24 1.25 -6.30
CA LEU A 569 23.08 1.41 -5.42
C LEU A 569 21.89 2.00 -6.18
N MET A 570 22.16 2.95 -7.07
CA MET A 570 21.17 3.57 -7.95
C MET A 570 20.49 2.54 -8.85
N ARG A 571 21.28 1.66 -9.49
CA ARG A 571 20.75 0.59 -10.34
C ARG A 571 19.91 -0.42 -9.57
N HIS A 572 20.33 -0.78 -8.35
CA HIS A 572 19.54 -1.61 -7.47
C HIS A 572 18.22 -0.93 -7.07
N ALA A 573 18.25 0.36 -6.74
CA ALA A 573 17.05 1.12 -6.37
C ALA A 573 16.03 1.16 -7.51
N ILE A 574 16.45 1.42 -8.76
CA ILE A 574 15.55 1.37 -9.92
C ILE A 574 14.96 -0.03 -10.12
N THR A 575 15.79 -1.06 -9.93
CA THR A 575 15.41 -2.46 -10.18
C THR A 575 14.45 -3.01 -9.14
N LEU A 576 14.67 -2.68 -7.86
CA LEU A 576 13.93 -3.24 -6.73
C LEU A 576 12.80 -2.33 -6.27
N CYS A 577 13.08 -1.04 -6.05
CA CYS A 577 12.09 -0.09 -5.55
C CYS A 577 11.12 0.38 -6.63
N GLY A 578 11.60 0.54 -7.87
CA GLY A 578 10.80 1.00 -9.00
C GLY A 578 9.49 0.23 -9.19
N PRO A 579 9.53 -1.12 -9.34
CA PRO A 579 8.32 -1.93 -9.46
C PRO A 579 7.36 -1.79 -8.27
N SER A 580 7.87 -1.81 -7.04
CA SER A 580 7.07 -1.68 -5.82
C SER A 580 6.35 -0.33 -5.76
N PHE A 581 7.02 0.77 -6.14
CA PHE A 581 6.41 2.09 -6.17
C PHE A 581 5.33 2.20 -7.25
N VAL A 582 5.55 1.60 -8.43
CA VAL A 582 4.55 1.55 -9.52
C VAL A 582 3.30 0.81 -9.10
N GLU A 583 3.44 -0.32 -8.41
CA GLU A 583 2.30 -1.08 -7.86
C GLU A 583 1.50 -0.25 -6.84
N ALA A 584 2.19 0.58 -6.04
CA ALA A 584 1.58 1.50 -5.09
C ALA A 584 1.01 2.80 -5.72
N GLY A 585 1.06 2.95 -7.05
CA GLY A 585 0.53 4.12 -7.77
C GLY A 585 1.48 5.32 -7.84
N PHE A 586 2.77 5.11 -7.59
CA PHE A 586 3.84 6.11 -7.68
C PHE A 586 4.83 5.78 -8.80
N ASN A 587 5.75 6.69 -9.07
CA ASN A 587 6.97 6.44 -9.82
C ASN A 587 8.17 6.75 -8.92
N ILE A 588 9.31 6.13 -9.22
CA ILE A 588 10.57 6.46 -8.55
C ILE A 588 11.13 7.78 -9.07
N GLY A 589 11.54 8.66 -8.16
CA GLY A 589 12.53 9.69 -8.45
C GLY A 589 13.89 9.25 -7.89
N ILE A 590 14.95 9.47 -8.66
CA ILE A 590 16.28 9.00 -8.29
C ILE A 590 17.39 9.97 -8.71
N GLY A 591 18.23 10.36 -7.75
CA GLY A 591 19.35 11.29 -7.95
C GLY A 591 20.68 10.63 -7.66
N LEU A 592 21.67 10.83 -8.52
CA LEU A 592 23.05 10.34 -8.34
C LEU A 592 23.97 11.47 -7.86
N TYR A 593 24.71 11.19 -6.78
CA TYR A 593 25.68 12.08 -6.15
C TYR A 593 27.04 11.41 -6.06
N GLU A 594 28.07 12.18 -5.71
CA GLU A 594 29.46 11.68 -5.61
C GLU A 594 29.58 10.48 -4.65
N ASP A 595 28.94 10.56 -3.48
CA ASP A 595 29.01 9.54 -2.43
C ASP A 595 27.66 8.92 -2.04
N SER A 596 26.56 9.32 -2.68
CA SER A 596 25.20 8.93 -2.26
C SER A 596 24.21 8.78 -3.41
N VAL A 597 23.07 8.18 -3.10
CA VAL A 597 21.91 8.07 -3.98
C VAL A 597 20.69 8.58 -3.26
N PHE A 598 19.97 9.51 -3.88
CA PHE A 598 18.69 9.96 -3.39
C PHE A 598 17.55 9.18 -4.06
N ILE A 599 16.56 8.74 -3.28
CA ILE A 599 15.43 7.94 -3.74
C ILE A 599 14.15 8.53 -3.16
N ASP A 600 13.14 8.79 -4.00
CA ASP A 600 11.83 9.20 -3.54
C ASP A 600 10.65 8.66 -4.35
N MET A 601 9.45 8.83 -3.78
CA MET A 601 8.19 8.48 -4.41
C MET A 601 7.54 9.73 -5.03
N ARG A 602 7.26 9.70 -6.33
CA ARG A 602 6.69 10.84 -7.09
C ARG A 602 5.55 10.42 -8.01
N LYS A 603 4.84 11.37 -8.62
CA LYS A 603 3.79 11.07 -9.61
C LYS A 603 4.37 10.58 -10.95
N THR A 604 5.52 11.14 -11.35
CA THR A 604 6.19 10.84 -12.62
C THR A 604 7.63 10.45 -12.38
N PHE A 605 8.15 9.55 -13.21
CA PHE A 605 9.56 9.18 -13.19
C PHE A 605 10.45 10.40 -13.42
N HIS A 606 11.46 10.58 -12.57
CA HIS A 606 12.40 11.69 -12.66
C HIS A 606 13.80 11.24 -12.24
N THR A 607 14.81 11.64 -13.00
CA THR A 607 16.21 11.36 -12.66
C THR A 607 17.07 12.60 -12.82
N TRP A 608 18.14 12.68 -12.03
CA TRP A 608 19.09 13.77 -12.10
C TRP A 608 20.46 13.30 -11.59
N VAL A 609 21.48 14.10 -11.89
CA VAL A 609 22.84 13.94 -11.39
C VAL A 609 23.27 15.26 -10.75
N GLU A 610 24.10 15.21 -9.72
CA GLU A 610 24.61 16.42 -9.07
C GLU A 610 25.44 17.29 -10.03
N ASN A 611 26.30 16.63 -10.81
CA ASN A 611 27.16 17.27 -11.78
C ASN A 611 27.45 16.30 -12.94
N GLY A 612 27.90 16.85 -14.07
CA GLY A 612 28.19 16.08 -15.28
C GLY A 612 29.44 15.21 -15.20
N ASP A 613 30.31 15.38 -14.19
CA ASP A 613 31.52 14.57 -14.02
C ASP A 613 31.19 13.15 -13.53
N LEU A 614 29.99 12.94 -12.98
CA LEU A 614 29.44 11.63 -12.62
C LEU A 614 28.90 10.84 -13.82
N LEU A 615 28.87 11.43 -15.01
CA LEU A 615 28.39 10.78 -16.23
C LEU A 615 29.54 10.13 -16.99
N GLY A 616 29.21 9.10 -17.79
CA GLY A 616 30.18 8.46 -18.67
C GLY A 616 30.80 9.46 -19.68
N PRO A 617 32.02 9.21 -20.19
CA PRO A 617 32.64 10.10 -21.16
C PRO A 617 31.76 10.37 -22.38
N GLY A 618 31.28 11.62 -22.53
CA GLY A 618 30.42 12.05 -23.63
C GLY A 618 28.93 11.73 -23.47
N GLU A 619 28.50 11.20 -22.32
CA GLU A 619 27.10 10.99 -21.96
C GLU A 619 26.45 12.31 -21.53
N THR A 620 25.25 12.59 -22.03
CA THR A 620 24.46 13.75 -21.60
C THR A 620 23.47 13.38 -20.48
N GLU A 621 22.99 14.35 -19.71
CA GLU A 621 21.93 14.10 -18.71
C GLU A 621 20.65 13.51 -19.34
N GLU A 622 20.36 13.85 -20.59
CA GLU A 622 19.23 13.28 -21.34
C GLU A 622 19.48 11.81 -21.68
N ASP A 623 20.70 11.45 -22.09
CA ASP A 623 21.09 10.06 -22.33
C ASP A 623 20.97 9.23 -21.05
N PHE A 624 21.47 9.76 -19.95
CA PHE A 624 21.37 9.17 -18.61
C PHE A 624 19.91 8.93 -18.21
N LYS A 625 19.06 9.96 -18.30
CA LYS A 625 17.63 9.87 -18.01
C LYS A 625 16.93 8.82 -18.87
N ASN A 626 17.23 8.80 -20.16
CA ASN A 626 16.68 7.83 -21.10
C ASN A 626 17.16 6.41 -20.76
N GLU A 627 18.41 6.24 -20.32
CA GLU A 627 18.91 4.97 -19.84
C GLU A 627 18.15 4.50 -18.59
N GLN A 628 18.10 5.32 -17.54
CA GLN A 628 17.43 4.95 -16.29
C GLN A 628 15.94 4.65 -16.51
N GLY A 629 15.26 5.43 -17.36
CA GLY A 629 13.87 5.17 -17.74
C GLY A 629 13.69 3.83 -18.46
N ARG A 630 14.62 3.47 -19.35
CA ARG A 630 14.62 2.13 -19.97
C ARG A 630 14.83 1.03 -18.94
N TRP A 631 15.72 1.23 -17.97
CA TRP A 631 15.94 0.30 -16.86
C TRP A 631 14.67 0.11 -16.02
N LEU A 632 14.00 1.19 -15.63
CA LEU A 632 12.76 1.12 -14.86
C LEU A 632 11.68 0.33 -15.59
N VAL A 633 11.44 0.62 -16.88
CA VAL A 633 10.45 -0.12 -17.68
C VAL A 633 10.79 -1.62 -17.71
N ARG A 634 12.07 -1.97 -17.84
CA ARG A 634 12.52 -3.38 -17.84
C ARG A 634 12.39 -4.04 -16.47
N ALA A 635 12.59 -3.29 -15.39
CA ALA A 635 12.39 -3.76 -14.01
C ALA A 635 10.91 -4.06 -13.75
N VAL A 636 10.02 -3.13 -14.09
CA VAL A 636 8.57 -3.27 -13.95
C VAL A 636 8.04 -4.46 -14.75
N GLU A 637 8.63 -4.72 -15.92
CA GLU A 637 8.29 -5.89 -16.75
C GLU A 637 8.98 -7.19 -16.31
N GLY A 638 9.80 -7.18 -15.25
CA GLY A 638 10.49 -8.37 -14.73
C GLY A 638 11.54 -8.96 -15.67
N ARG A 639 12.18 -8.12 -16.51
CA ARG A 639 13.07 -8.56 -17.60
C ARG A 639 14.57 -8.38 -17.31
N ILE A 640 14.94 -7.82 -16.17
CA ILE A 640 16.35 -7.61 -15.80
C ILE A 640 16.94 -8.94 -15.38
N VAL A 641 18.04 -9.34 -16.03
CA VAL A 641 18.81 -10.51 -15.64
C VAL A 641 19.76 -10.08 -14.52
N ASP A 642 19.39 -10.45 -13.31
CA ASP A 642 20.17 -10.24 -12.09
C ASP A 642 20.17 -11.58 -11.34
N PRO A 643 21.22 -12.41 -11.49
CA PRO A 643 21.20 -13.75 -10.92
C PRO A 643 21.07 -13.73 -9.40
N ASN A 644 20.81 -14.90 -8.81
CA ASN A 644 20.86 -15.07 -7.35
C ASN A 644 22.25 -15.40 -6.82
N ASP A 645 23.11 -15.94 -7.69
CA ASP A 645 24.52 -16.29 -7.47
C ASP A 645 25.27 -16.19 -8.81
N PRO A 646 26.02 -15.11 -9.12
CA PRO A 646 26.73 -14.93 -10.36
C PRO A 646 27.75 -16.03 -10.58
N MET A 647 28.43 -16.46 -9.52
CA MET A 647 29.45 -17.51 -9.61
C MET A 647 28.79 -18.86 -9.93
N LEU A 648 27.71 -19.20 -9.24
CA LEU A 648 26.96 -20.43 -9.51
C LEU A 648 26.28 -20.37 -10.88
N ALA A 649 25.65 -19.24 -11.22
CA ALA A 649 25.01 -19.01 -12.52
C ALA A 649 26.01 -19.20 -13.66
N CYS A 650 27.22 -18.67 -13.53
CA CYS A 650 28.27 -18.83 -14.54
C CYS A 650 28.86 -20.23 -14.57
N SER A 651 29.17 -20.83 -13.43
CA SER A 651 29.75 -22.19 -13.37
C SER A 651 28.79 -23.30 -13.83
N THR A 652 27.47 -23.11 -13.67
CA THR A 652 26.44 -24.08 -14.09
C THR A 652 25.86 -23.80 -15.48
N SER A 653 26.12 -22.62 -16.05
CA SER A 653 25.64 -22.28 -17.38
C SER A 653 26.50 -22.89 -18.50
N TYR A 654 25.83 -23.38 -19.54
CA TYR A 654 26.48 -23.72 -20.81
C TYR A 654 26.24 -22.57 -21.80
N GLN A 655 27.30 -21.93 -22.29
CA GLN A 655 27.19 -20.87 -23.29
C GLN A 655 26.81 -21.45 -24.66
N PRO A 656 25.61 -21.15 -25.20
CA PRO A 656 25.24 -21.56 -26.56
C PRO A 656 26.06 -20.77 -27.59
N LYS A 657 26.57 -21.46 -28.62
CA LYS A 657 27.34 -20.83 -29.71
C LYS A 657 26.65 -21.05 -31.05
N LYS A 658 26.80 -20.11 -32.00
CA LYS A 658 26.43 -20.34 -33.40
C LYS A 658 27.31 -21.45 -34.01
N GLN A 659 26.86 -22.07 -35.10
CA GLN A 659 27.67 -23.04 -35.85
C GLN A 659 29.01 -22.41 -36.22
N SER A 660 30.10 -23.13 -35.96
CA SER A 660 31.48 -22.68 -36.20
C SER A 660 32.38 -23.89 -36.43
N ILE A 661 33.36 -23.73 -37.31
CA ILE A 661 34.35 -24.78 -37.63
C ILE A 661 35.32 -25.04 -36.47
N ASP A 662 35.51 -24.06 -35.58
CA ASP A 662 36.39 -24.15 -34.41
C ASP A 662 35.63 -24.51 -33.12
N PHE A 663 34.34 -24.87 -33.26
CA PHE A 663 33.53 -25.23 -32.12
C PHE A 663 34.04 -26.53 -31.48
N VAL A 664 34.09 -26.56 -30.15
CA VAL A 664 34.33 -27.77 -29.37
C VAL A 664 33.31 -27.80 -28.26
N HIS A 665 32.56 -28.92 -28.16
CA HIS A 665 31.61 -29.11 -27.09
C HIS A 665 32.33 -29.26 -25.76
N THR A 666 31.99 -28.39 -24.81
CA THR A 666 32.42 -28.48 -23.42
C THR A 666 31.22 -28.87 -22.56
N ALA A 667 31.31 -29.98 -21.84
CA ALA A 667 30.29 -30.32 -20.86
C ALA A 667 30.26 -29.27 -19.73
N PRO A 668 29.09 -28.83 -19.25
CA PRO A 668 29.02 -28.01 -18.05
C PRO A 668 29.59 -28.76 -16.85
N ALA A 669 30.14 -28.03 -15.86
CA ALA A 669 30.66 -28.64 -14.64
C ALA A 669 29.54 -29.43 -13.94
N SER A 670 29.81 -30.69 -13.59
CA SER A 670 28.81 -31.55 -12.95
C SER A 670 28.46 -31.02 -11.56
N VAL A 671 27.23 -30.54 -11.37
CA VAL A 671 26.65 -30.38 -10.03
C VAL A 671 26.33 -31.77 -9.51
N ALA A 672 26.89 -32.16 -8.37
CA ALA A 672 26.59 -33.44 -7.74
C ALA A 672 25.09 -33.51 -7.44
N SER A 673 24.32 -34.27 -8.21
CA SER A 673 22.93 -34.56 -7.88
C SER A 673 22.88 -35.60 -6.77
N SER A 674 22.11 -35.31 -5.73
CA SER A 674 21.73 -36.25 -4.69
C SER A 674 21.20 -37.55 -5.30
N ALA A 675 21.57 -38.66 -4.69
CA ALA A 675 21.14 -39.99 -5.04
C ALA A 675 19.63 -40.12 -4.82
N ASP A 676 18.86 -40.13 -5.91
CA ASP A 676 17.51 -40.67 -5.94
C ASP A 676 17.53 -41.99 -6.72
N ASP A 677 16.86 -42.99 -6.15
CA ASP A 677 17.01 -44.44 -6.38
C ASP A 677 16.39 -44.99 -7.69
N GLU A 678 16.16 -44.15 -8.71
CA GLU A 678 15.52 -44.57 -9.98
C GLU A 678 16.31 -44.17 -11.24
N LYS A 679 17.65 -44.15 -11.17
CA LYS A 679 18.49 -43.81 -12.34
C LYS A 679 18.62 -44.98 -13.35
N CYS A 680 18.28 -44.72 -14.61
CA CYS A 680 18.56 -45.58 -15.75
C CYS A 680 20.08 -45.86 -15.86
N VAL A 681 20.50 -47.13 -15.90
CA VAL A 681 21.92 -47.50 -16.05
C VAL A 681 22.29 -47.54 -17.54
N PRO A 682 23.20 -46.67 -18.03
CA PRO A 682 23.57 -46.61 -19.44
C PRO A 682 24.24 -47.90 -19.92
N ARG A 683 23.75 -48.50 -21.01
CA ARG A 683 24.34 -49.71 -21.62
C ARG A 683 24.52 -49.54 -23.13
N GLU A 684 25.68 -49.94 -23.63
CA GLU A 684 26.01 -49.95 -25.07
C GLU A 684 25.78 -51.32 -25.75
N ASN A 685 25.80 -52.40 -24.97
CA ASN A 685 25.73 -53.79 -25.47
C ASN A 685 24.35 -54.43 -25.28
N THR A 686 23.27 -53.70 -25.56
CA THR A 686 21.93 -54.28 -25.46
C THR A 686 21.56 -55.10 -26.71
N PRO A 687 20.62 -56.05 -26.61
CA PRO A 687 20.10 -56.75 -27.77
C PRO A 687 19.58 -55.80 -28.86
N PHE A 688 19.00 -54.66 -28.46
CA PHE A 688 18.62 -53.60 -29.38
C PHE A 688 19.86 -53.04 -30.09
N CYS A 689 20.88 -52.62 -29.34
CA CYS A 689 22.10 -52.02 -29.90
C CYS A 689 22.84 -52.94 -30.87
N MET A 690 22.92 -54.24 -30.57
CA MET A 690 23.56 -55.23 -31.44
C MET A 690 22.78 -55.43 -32.74
N ARG A 691 21.45 -55.62 -32.66
CA ARG A 691 20.60 -55.85 -33.86
C ARG A 691 20.50 -54.63 -34.78
N THR A 692 20.64 -53.43 -34.23
CA THR A 692 20.51 -52.17 -34.99
C THR A 692 21.84 -51.63 -35.51
N ALA A 693 22.98 -52.26 -35.19
CA ALA A 693 24.31 -51.77 -35.56
C ALA A 693 24.47 -51.52 -37.07
N GLN A 694 24.08 -52.49 -37.91
CA GLN A 694 24.14 -52.33 -39.37
C GLN A 694 23.25 -51.18 -39.86
N HIS A 695 22.02 -51.08 -39.34
CA HIS A 695 21.09 -50.01 -39.73
C HIS A 695 21.57 -48.62 -39.31
N ARG A 696 22.25 -48.50 -38.15
CA ARG A 696 22.90 -47.24 -37.75
C ARG A 696 24.07 -46.89 -38.67
N GLN A 697 24.91 -47.86 -39.02
CA GLN A 697 26.00 -47.64 -39.97
C GLN A 697 25.50 -47.20 -41.35
N GLU A 698 24.40 -47.78 -41.84
CA GLU A 698 23.74 -47.32 -43.07
C GLU A 698 23.32 -45.85 -43.00
N GLN A 699 22.91 -45.35 -41.81
CA GLN A 699 22.59 -43.93 -41.63
C GLN A 699 23.85 -43.05 -41.58
N VAL A 700 24.94 -43.52 -40.97
CA VAL A 700 26.26 -42.86 -41.00
C VAL A 700 26.71 -42.68 -42.45
N GLU A 701 26.75 -43.76 -43.23
CA GLU A 701 27.20 -43.68 -44.63
C GLU A 701 26.28 -42.82 -45.51
N ARG A 702 24.97 -42.84 -45.25
CA ARG A 702 24.01 -41.95 -45.92
C ARG A 702 24.33 -40.48 -45.67
N ILE A 703 24.52 -40.08 -44.41
CA ILE A 703 24.84 -38.70 -44.05
C ILE A 703 26.22 -38.34 -44.59
N TRP A 704 27.21 -39.22 -44.41
CA TRP A 704 28.59 -39.01 -44.87
C TRP A 704 28.66 -38.70 -46.36
N LYS A 705 27.94 -39.48 -47.18
CA LYS A 705 27.84 -39.25 -48.64
C LYS A 705 27.32 -37.86 -48.99
N GLU A 706 26.33 -37.33 -48.26
CA GLU A 706 25.81 -35.98 -48.48
C GLU A 706 26.78 -34.91 -47.97
N VAL A 707 27.46 -35.17 -46.86
CA VAL A 707 28.44 -34.27 -46.26
C VAL A 707 29.67 -34.10 -47.15
N THR A 708 30.23 -35.18 -47.69
CA THR A 708 31.41 -35.15 -48.56
C THR A 708 31.15 -34.61 -49.97
N ARG A 709 29.89 -34.41 -50.37
CA ARG A 709 29.55 -33.69 -51.61
C ARG A 709 29.91 -32.21 -51.54
N LYS A 710 30.07 -31.68 -50.33
CA LYS A 710 30.52 -30.31 -50.06
C LYS A 710 31.95 -30.34 -49.50
N HIS A 711 32.65 -29.22 -49.64
CA HIS A 711 33.96 -29.06 -49.04
C HIS A 711 33.85 -28.97 -47.50
N LEU A 712 34.65 -29.77 -46.80
CA LEU A 712 34.74 -29.77 -45.34
C LEU A 712 35.86 -28.84 -44.90
N LEU A 713 35.51 -27.87 -44.06
CA LEU A 713 36.43 -26.87 -43.52
C LEU A 713 37.13 -27.35 -42.23
N HIS A 714 36.54 -28.33 -41.55
CA HIS A 714 37.13 -28.99 -40.38
C HIS A 714 37.82 -30.30 -40.81
N ASN A 715 38.65 -30.89 -39.94
CA ASN A 715 39.36 -32.13 -40.24
C ASN A 715 38.38 -33.25 -40.62
N VAL A 716 38.57 -33.84 -41.81
CA VAL A 716 37.67 -34.86 -42.35
C VAL A 716 37.56 -36.09 -41.43
N GLY A 717 38.66 -36.50 -40.80
CA GLY A 717 38.68 -37.62 -39.85
C GLY A 717 37.88 -37.32 -38.59
N GLU A 718 38.00 -36.11 -38.05
CA GLU A 718 37.29 -35.67 -36.85
C GLU A 718 35.78 -35.51 -37.11
N VAL A 719 35.39 -34.95 -38.26
CA VAL A 719 33.97 -34.87 -38.66
C VAL A 719 33.36 -36.27 -38.83
N ARG A 720 34.12 -37.21 -39.42
CA ARG A 720 33.66 -38.60 -39.55
C ARG A 720 33.49 -39.28 -38.20
N ALA A 721 34.48 -39.15 -37.32
CA ALA A 721 34.43 -39.71 -35.97
C ALA A 721 33.26 -39.15 -35.16
N ALA A 722 33.00 -37.84 -35.25
CA ALA A 722 31.84 -37.21 -34.61
C ALA A 722 30.51 -37.72 -35.17
N LEU A 723 30.40 -37.96 -36.48
CA LEU A 723 29.21 -38.56 -37.09
C LEU A 723 28.99 -40.01 -36.61
N GLU A 724 30.04 -40.82 -36.60
CA GLU A 724 30.02 -42.20 -36.13
C GLU A 724 29.66 -42.26 -34.63
N GLY A 725 30.23 -41.38 -33.80
CA GLY A 725 29.90 -41.25 -32.38
C GLY A 725 28.50 -40.70 -32.12
N CYS A 726 27.93 -39.89 -33.02
CA CYS A 726 26.59 -39.34 -32.87
C CYS A 726 25.50 -40.33 -33.30
N VAL A 727 25.59 -40.81 -34.54
CA VAL A 727 24.54 -41.58 -35.22
C VAL A 727 24.81 -43.09 -35.13
N GLY A 728 26.09 -43.48 -35.20
CA GLY A 728 26.53 -44.88 -35.15
C GLY A 728 26.51 -45.48 -33.73
N ALA A 729 26.80 -44.67 -32.71
CA ALA A 729 26.83 -45.13 -31.32
C ALA A 729 25.42 -45.43 -30.75
N CYS A 730 25.39 -46.35 -29.78
CA CYS A 730 24.16 -46.77 -29.09
C CYS A 730 24.27 -46.59 -27.59
N SER A 731 23.25 -46.00 -26.96
CA SER A 731 23.14 -45.89 -25.51
C SER A 731 21.67 -45.89 -25.11
N THR A 732 21.30 -46.54 -24.01
CA THR A 732 19.89 -46.73 -23.61
C THR A 732 19.26 -45.60 -22.79
N CYS A 733 20.07 -44.70 -22.23
CA CYS A 733 19.60 -43.65 -21.30
C CYS A 733 19.87 -42.26 -21.87
N LYS A 734 19.06 -41.26 -21.48
CA LYS A 734 19.31 -39.82 -21.74
C LYS A 734 20.29 -39.20 -20.72
N GLU A 735 21.03 -40.02 -19.98
CA GLU A 735 21.93 -39.61 -18.91
C GLU A 735 23.18 -40.52 -18.87
N GLY A 736 24.22 -40.06 -18.19
CA GLY A 736 25.47 -40.80 -17.97
C GLY A 736 26.50 -40.70 -19.10
N GLU A 737 27.70 -41.22 -18.85
CA GLU A 737 28.91 -41.00 -19.66
C GLU A 737 28.71 -41.30 -21.17
N PHE A 738 28.09 -42.43 -21.50
CA PHE A 738 27.86 -42.82 -22.90
C PHE A 738 26.91 -41.86 -23.63
N TYR A 739 25.85 -41.38 -22.97
CA TYR A 739 24.94 -40.41 -23.57
C TYR A 739 25.60 -39.03 -23.67
N SER A 740 26.34 -38.60 -22.65
CA SER A 740 27.12 -37.35 -22.70
C SER A 740 28.12 -37.34 -23.85
N LYS A 741 28.84 -38.44 -24.08
CA LYS A 741 29.74 -38.58 -25.22
C LYS A 741 29.00 -38.58 -26.55
N LYS A 742 27.79 -39.15 -26.60
CA LYS A 742 26.92 -39.08 -27.78
C LYS A 742 26.44 -37.65 -28.05
N VAL A 743 26.08 -36.90 -27.02
CA VAL A 743 25.73 -35.46 -27.11
C VAL A 743 26.91 -34.66 -27.62
N GLU A 744 28.11 -34.87 -27.08
CA GLU A 744 29.35 -34.23 -27.52
C GLU A 744 29.59 -34.43 -29.02
N ASN A 745 29.60 -35.70 -29.46
CA ASN A 745 29.80 -36.06 -30.86
C ASN A 745 28.71 -35.47 -31.77
N CYS A 746 27.44 -35.54 -31.35
CA CYS A 746 26.35 -34.95 -32.12
C CYS A 746 26.46 -33.43 -32.23
N ASN A 747 26.82 -32.75 -31.14
CA ASN A 747 26.91 -31.30 -31.12
C ASN A 747 28.10 -30.81 -31.97
N ASN A 748 29.27 -31.42 -31.79
CA ASN A 748 30.45 -31.16 -32.63
C ASN A 748 30.13 -31.37 -34.12
N PHE A 749 29.53 -32.52 -34.47
CA PHE A 749 29.13 -32.81 -35.84
C PHE A 749 28.19 -31.73 -36.40
N LEU A 750 27.14 -31.35 -35.66
CA LEU A 750 26.18 -30.33 -36.10
C LEU A 750 26.82 -28.95 -36.28
N HIS A 751 27.87 -28.62 -35.53
CA HIS A 751 28.61 -27.37 -35.69
C HIS A 751 29.59 -27.39 -36.89
N TRP A 752 30.22 -28.53 -37.18
CA TRP A 752 31.27 -28.63 -38.19
C TRP A 752 30.78 -28.88 -39.61
N VAL A 753 29.53 -29.31 -39.79
CA VAL A 753 28.99 -29.62 -41.13
C VAL A 753 28.69 -28.38 -41.98
N PRO A 754 28.91 -28.43 -43.32
CA PRO A 754 28.66 -27.33 -44.25
C PRO A 754 27.17 -27.18 -44.63
N PHE A 755 26.28 -27.47 -43.67
CA PHE A 755 24.84 -27.33 -43.77
C PHE A 755 24.39 -26.37 -42.67
N GLY A 756 24.13 -25.12 -43.06
CA GLY A 756 23.68 -24.08 -42.15
C GLY A 756 22.17 -24.07 -41.92
N PHE A 757 21.75 -23.13 -41.10
CA PHE A 757 20.37 -22.65 -41.04
C PHE A 757 20.13 -21.60 -42.15
N LEU A 758 18.87 -21.26 -42.42
CA LEU A 758 18.53 -20.31 -43.49
C LEU A 758 19.10 -18.91 -43.17
N GLU A 759 19.56 -18.19 -44.20
CA GLU A 759 20.01 -16.79 -44.07
C GLU A 759 18.87 -15.91 -43.53
N GLU A 760 19.26 -15.02 -42.60
CA GLU A 760 18.40 -14.33 -41.63
C GLU A 760 17.21 -13.59 -42.29
N LYS A 761 15.99 -14.01 -41.93
CA LYS A 761 14.80 -13.17 -41.99
C LYS A 761 14.56 -12.66 -40.57
N ASP A 762 14.07 -11.43 -40.41
CA ASP A 762 13.69 -10.82 -39.11
C ASP A 762 12.51 -11.54 -38.39
N GLU A 763 12.24 -12.82 -38.70
CA GLU A 763 11.14 -13.62 -38.16
C GLU A 763 11.55 -15.11 -38.04
N THR A 764 11.53 -15.67 -36.83
CA THR A 764 11.84 -17.08 -36.53
C THR A 764 10.67 -17.74 -35.81
N ASN A 765 10.30 -18.98 -36.17
CA ASN A 765 9.15 -19.68 -35.58
C ASN A 765 9.58 -20.97 -34.86
N LEU A 766 9.24 -21.09 -33.58
CA LEU A 766 9.41 -22.30 -32.77
C LEU A 766 8.08 -23.02 -32.57
N TYR A 767 8.09 -24.34 -32.67
CA TYR A 767 6.91 -25.17 -32.46
C TYR A 767 7.34 -26.59 -32.02
N VAL A 768 6.45 -27.33 -31.37
CA VAL A 768 6.71 -28.72 -31.01
C VAL A 768 6.47 -29.63 -32.22
N ARG A 769 7.48 -30.41 -32.59
CA ARG A 769 7.47 -31.27 -33.79
C ARG A 769 6.28 -32.22 -33.88
N ALA A 770 5.91 -32.83 -32.74
CA ALA A 770 4.81 -33.78 -32.68
C ALA A 770 3.47 -33.15 -33.10
N ASN A 771 3.37 -31.81 -33.04
CA ASN A 771 2.18 -31.08 -33.40
C ASN A 771 2.19 -30.68 -34.89
N THR A 772 1.67 -31.58 -35.72
CA THR A 772 1.57 -31.36 -37.18
C THR A 772 0.58 -30.25 -37.55
N GLU A 773 -0.38 -29.93 -36.68
CA GLU A 773 -1.35 -28.85 -36.91
C GLU A 773 -0.66 -27.48 -36.78
N LEU A 774 0.09 -27.26 -35.69
CA LEU A 774 0.85 -26.03 -35.47
C LEU A 774 2.02 -25.88 -36.44
N LYS A 775 2.62 -26.99 -36.88
CA LYS A 775 3.62 -26.98 -37.96
C LYS A 775 3.14 -26.21 -39.19
N ILE A 776 1.89 -26.40 -39.61
CA ILE A 776 1.34 -25.72 -40.81
C ILE A 776 1.32 -24.21 -40.61
N ALA A 777 1.09 -23.73 -39.39
CA ALA A 777 1.10 -22.32 -39.05
C ALA A 777 2.54 -21.78 -38.92
N ALA A 778 3.37 -22.43 -38.10
CA ALA A 778 4.74 -22.03 -37.81
C ALA A 778 5.65 -22.06 -39.06
N CYS A 779 5.47 -23.04 -39.95
CA CYS A 779 6.32 -23.24 -41.12
C CYS A 779 5.90 -22.53 -42.40
N ARG A 780 4.88 -21.65 -42.39
CA ARG A 780 4.48 -20.92 -43.61
C ARG A 780 5.61 -20.09 -44.19
N ARG A 781 6.31 -19.35 -43.34
CA ARG A 781 7.42 -18.46 -43.75
C ARG A 781 8.77 -19.06 -43.40
N HIS A 782 9.12 -19.12 -42.11
CA HIS A 782 10.46 -19.47 -41.65
C HIS A 782 10.39 -20.34 -40.39
N CYS A 783 10.77 -21.62 -40.51
CA CYS A 783 10.85 -22.58 -39.41
C CYS A 783 12.03 -23.54 -39.64
N ILE A 784 12.36 -24.32 -38.61
CA ILE A 784 13.49 -25.25 -38.64
C ILE A 784 13.43 -26.27 -39.80
N ASP A 785 12.22 -26.70 -40.20
CA ASP A 785 12.03 -27.73 -41.24
C ASP A 785 12.55 -27.34 -42.63
N LYS A 786 12.64 -26.04 -42.90
CA LYS A 786 13.10 -25.53 -44.19
C LYS A 786 14.63 -25.41 -44.27
N THR A 787 15.34 -25.76 -43.20
CA THR A 787 16.79 -25.55 -43.13
C THR A 787 17.56 -26.70 -43.80
N PRO A 788 18.69 -26.42 -44.48
CA PRO A 788 19.55 -27.45 -45.05
C PRO A 788 20.01 -28.49 -44.03
N LEU A 789 20.36 -28.06 -42.82
CA LEU A 789 20.77 -28.96 -41.74
C LEU A 789 19.64 -29.90 -41.31
N PHE A 790 18.41 -29.39 -41.19
CA PHE A 790 17.26 -30.23 -40.89
C PHE A 790 16.98 -31.25 -41.97
N SER A 791 17.05 -30.83 -43.24
CA SER A 791 16.86 -31.74 -44.38
C SER A 791 17.89 -32.87 -44.41
N LEU A 792 19.13 -32.61 -43.96
CA LEU A 792 20.18 -33.62 -43.85
C LEU A 792 19.87 -34.67 -42.76
N MET A 793 19.50 -34.20 -41.56
CA MET A 793 19.48 -35.01 -40.35
C MET A 793 18.14 -35.69 -40.08
N VAL A 794 17.02 -35.04 -40.36
CA VAL A 794 15.69 -35.55 -39.98
C VAL A 794 15.34 -36.91 -40.56
N PRO A 795 15.70 -37.27 -41.81
CA PRO A 795 15.50 -38.62 -42.32
C PRO A 795 16.18 -39.72 -41.47
N THR A 796 17.29 -39.39 -40.80
CA THR A 796 17.96 -40.30 -39.86
C THR A 796 17.24 -40.33 -38.52
N VAL A 797 16.88 -39.16 -37.97
CA VAL A 797 16.15 -39.05 -36.70
C VAL A 797 14.81 -39.83 -36.76
N GLU A 798 14.15 -39.83 -37.92
CA GLU A 798 12.87 -40.52 -38.16
C GLU A 798 13.02 -41.97 -38.64
N LYS A 799 14.25 -42.49 -38.72
CA LYS A 799 14.49 -43.75 -39.38
C LYS A 799 13.75 -44.88 -38.67
N LEU A 800 12.87 -45.54 -39.44
CA LEU A 800 12.30 -46.82 -39.08
C LEU A 800 13.13 -47.95 -39.68
N TYR A 801 13.29 -49.04 -38.93
CA TYR A 801 13.92 -50.27 -39.37
C TYR A 801 12.99 -51.46 -39.13
N ARG A 802 13.27 -52.60 -39.77
CA ARG A 802 12.57 -53.87 -39.52
C ARG A 802 13.57 -54.87 -38.94
N PRO A 803 13.46 -55.27 -37.67
CA PRO A 803 14.33 -56.30 -37.07
C PRO A 803 14.39 -57.61 -37.89
N ASP A 804 13.26 -58.04 -38.44
CA ASP A 804 13.10 -59.11 -39.44
C ASP A 804 12.35 -58.55 -40.67
N PRO A 805 12.98 -58.48 -41.86
CA PRO A 805 12.38 -57.95 -43.08
C PRO A 805 11.04 -58.58 -43.47
N ASN A 806 10.82 -59.85 -43.10
CA ASN A 806 9.69 -60.67 -43.51
C ASN A 806 8.62 -60.87 -42.43
N ARG A 807 8.94 -60.62 -41.14
CA ARG A 807 8.05 -60.96 -40.01
C ARG A 807 7.83 -59.87 -38.96
N SER A 808 8.63 -58.80 -38.95
CA SER A 808 8.59 -57.79 -37.88
C SER A 808 7.86 -56.50 -38.26
N ILE A 809 7.22 -55.88 -37.26
CA ILE A 809 6.67 -54.53 -37.34
C ILE A 809 7.84 -53.54 -37.46
N LYS A 810 7.60 -52.40 -38.12
CA LYS A 810 8.61 -51.33 -38.21
C LYS A 810 8.82 -50.70 -36.83
N GLU A 811 10.07 -50.65 -36.39
CA GLU A 811 10.49 -50.02 -35.12
C GLU A 811 11.32 -48.76 -35.38
N ARG A 812 11.37 -47.84 -34.41
CA ARG A 812 12.25 -46.66 -34.48
C ARG A 812 13.69 -47.06 -34.23
N LEU A 813 14.60 -46.64 -35.11
CA LEU A 813 16.04 -46.88 -34.96
C LEU A 813 16.64 -46.10 -33.77
N TYR A 814 16.04 -44.94 -33.46
CA TYR A 814 16.40 -44.08 -32.34
C TYR A 814 15.19 -43.85 -31.42
N ALA A 815 14.66 -44.93 -30.84
CA ALA A 815 13.60 -44.85 -29.84
C ALA A 815 14.14 -44.24 -28.54
N GLU A 816 13.34 -43.43 -27.83
CA GLU A 816 13.80 -42.71 -26.63
C GLU A 816 14.21 -43.65 -25.50
N GLU A 817 13.56 -44.81 -25.42
CA GLU A 817 13.76 -45.84 -24.40
C GLU A 817 14.94 -46.79 -24.69
N ASN A 818 15.42 -46.86 -25.93
CA ASN A 818 16.40 -47.86 -26.36
C ASN A 818 17.68 -47.25 -26.95
N ASN A 819 17.57 -46.14 -27.67
CA ASN A 819 18.69 -45.45 -28.31
C ASN A 819 18.36 -43.98 -28.62
N PRO A 820 18.14 -43.13 -27.61
CA PRO A 820 17.83 -41.72 -27.81
C PRO A 820 18.93 -41.02 -28.65
N LEU A 821 18.51 -40.15 -29.57
CA LEU A 821 19.40 -39.38 -30.44
C LEU A 821 19.17 -37.88 -30.16
N PRO A 822 20.16 -37.16 -29.58
CA PRO A 822 19.98 -35.77 -29.13
C PRO A 822 19.96 -34.75 -30.28
N VAL A 823 20.15 -35.19 -31.52
CA VAL A 823 20.27 -34.33 -32.72
C VAL A 823 19.14 -33.33 -32.84
N TYR A 824 17.90 -33.73 -32.59
CA TYR A 824 16.76 -32.83 -32.74
C TYR A 824 16.76 -31.71 -31.70
N GLU A 825 16.99 -32.04 -30.43
CA GLU A 825 17.07 -31.06 -29.33
C GLU A 825 18.24 -30.09 -29.55
N LEU A 826 19.41 -30.60 -29.94
CA LEU A 826 20.58 -29.79 -30.28
C LEU A 826 20.33 -28.88 -31.48
N MET A 827 19.67 -29.37 -32.53
CA MET A 827 19.30 -28.55 -33.68
C MET A 827 18.29 -27.45 -33.31
N GLN A 828 17.35 -27.70 -32.39
CA GLN A 828 16.44 -26.65 -31.92
C GLN A 828 17.19 -25.56 -31.14
N LYS A 829 18.14 -25.93 -30.28
CA LYS A 829 19.02 -24.97 -29.59
C LYS A 829 19.87 -24.16 -30.58
N LEU A 830 20.44 -24.83 -31.58
CA LEU A 830 21.18 -24.18 -32.67
C LEU A 830 20.30 -23.25 -33.51
N TYR A 831 19.06 -23.65 -33.80
CA TYR A 831 18.10 -22.81 -34.51
C TYR A 831 17.75 -21.56 -33.70
N ALA A 832 17.59 -21.70 -32.38
CA ALA A 832 17.32 -20.61 -31.46
C ALA A 832 18.47 -19.59 -31.35
N ILE A 833 19.74 -20.02 -31.34
CA ILE A 833 20.90 -19.09 -31.29
C ILE A 833 21.17 -18.40 -32.65
N HIS A 834 20.65 -18.96 -33.75
CA HIS A 834 20.65 -18.33 -35.08
C HIS A 834 19.42 -17.46 -35.34
N ALA A 835 18.45 -17.41 -34.43
CA ALA A 835 17.27 -16.56 -34.57
C ALA A 835 17.66 -15.07 -34.60
N SER A 836 16.97 -14.27 -35.40
CA SER A 836 17.09 -12.81 -35.41
C SER A 836 15.71 -12.16 -35.55
N GLY A 837 15.58 -10.93 -35.04
CA GLY A 837 14.33 -10.18 -35.08
C GLY A 837 13.26 -10.77 -34.16
N ILE A 838 12.09 -11.08 -34.73
CA ILE A 838 10.92 -11.53 -33.97
C ILE A 838 10.91 -13.05 -33.86
N LEU A 839 10.94 -13.57 -32.64
CA LEU A 839 10.72 -14.99 -32.35
C LEU A 839 9.24 -15.25 -32.04
N THR A 840 8.59 -16.11 -32.81
CA THR A 840 7.21 -16.53 -32.54
C THR A 840 7.18 -17.98 -32.06
N VAL A 841 6.60 -18.21 -30.88
CA VAL A 841 6.48 -19.52 -30.24
C VAL A 841 5.03 -20.00 -30.36
N TRP A 842 4.85 -21.14 -31.00
CA TRP A 842 3.55 -21.76 -31.25
C TRP A 842 3.41 -22.99 -30.36
N VAL A 843 2.51 -22.92 -29.37
CA VAL A 843 2.23 -24.03 -28.46
C VAL A 843 0.74 -24.26 -28.31
N LYS A 844 0.36 -25.50 -28.05
CA LYS A 844 -1.02 -25.83 -27.71
C LYS A 844 -1.35 -25.49 -26.26
N ASP A 845 -0.46 -25.89 -25.36
CA ASP A 845 -0.60 -25.88 -23.90
C ASP A 845 0.78 -25.79 -23.21
N VAL A 846 0.78 -25.88 -21.87
CA VAL A 846 2.00 -25.80 -21.04
C VAL A 846 2.96 -26.97 -21.30
N ALA A 847 2.46 -28.16 -21.65
CA ALA A 847 3.32 -29.31 -21.90
C ALA A 847 4.20 -29.08 -23.13
N GLU A 848 3.62 -28.51 -24.19
CA GLU A 848 4.37 -28.12 -25.38
C GLU A 848 5.37 -26.98 -25.11
N LEU A 849 5.02 -26.01 -24.27
CA LEU A 849 5.96 -24.96 -23.85
C LEU A 849 7.17 -25.54 -23.09
N ASN A 850 6.95 -26.50 -22.19
CA ASN A 850 8.03 -27.15 -21.44
C ASN A 850 8.98 -27.92 -22.37
N ILE A 851 8.47 -28.53 -23.45
CA ILE A 851 9.33 -29.17 -24.47
C ILE A 851 10.24 -28.13 -25.16
N LEU A 852 9.75 -26.90 -25.35
CA LEU A 852 10.50 -25.79 -25.95
C LEU A 852 11.29 -24.95 -24.94
N GLN A 853 11.30 -25.30 -23.66
CA GLN A 853 11.94 -24.51 -22.59
C GLN A 853 13.41 -24.20 -22.92
N GLU A 854 14.17 -25.21 -23.28
CA GLU A 854 15.60 -25.10 -23.57
C GLU A 854 15.94 -24.23 -24.79
N PRO A 855 15.36 -24.45 -26.00
CA PRO A 855 15.58 -23.54 -27.12
C PRO A 855 15.04 -22.13 -26.85
N LEU A 856 13.96 -21.99 -26.07
CA LEU A 856 13.45 -20.68 -25.68
C LEU A 856 14.41 -19.95 -24.73
N LYS A 857 15.00 -20.65 -23.76
CA LYS A 857 16.07 -20.13 -22.89
C LYS A 857 17.25 -19.63 -23.73
N VAL A 858 17.71 -20.43 -24.71
CA VAL A 858 18.76 -20.01 -25.65
C VAL A 858 18.40 -18.71 -26.37
N ALA A 859 17.18 -18.63 -26.92
CA ALA A 859 16.75 -17.46 -27.69
C ALA A 859 16.54 -16.21 -26.82
N MET A 860 16.00 -16.35 -25.62
CA MET A 860 15.66 -15.21 -24.76
C MET A 860 16.85 -14.74 -23.92
N LEU A 861 17.61 -15.66 -23.32
CA LEU A 861 18.66 -15.34 -22.36
C LEU A 861 20.03 -15.12 -23.01
N TYR A 862 20.36 -15.85 -24.07
CA TYR A 862 21.72 -15.84 -24.65
C TYR A 862 21.79 -15.18 -26.04
N ASN A 863 20.73 -15.28 -26.86
CA ASN A 863 20.75 -14.72 -28.20
C ASN A 863 20.43 -13.21 -28.21
N LYS A 864 21.45 -12.38 -28.45
CA LYS A 864 21.35 -10.91 -28.53
C LYS A 864 20.57 -10.40 -29.76
N ASN A 865 20.41 -11.21 -30.81
CA ASN A 865 19.77 -10.82 -32.07
C ASN A 865 18.24 -10.93 -32.05
N VAL A 866 17.66 -11.59 -31.03
CA VAL A 866 16.20 -11.64 -30.85
C VAL A 866 15.73 -10.31 -30.23
N THR A 867 14.88 -9.58 -30.92
CA THR A 867 14.41 -8.26 -30.47
C THR A 867 13.03 -8.31 -29.82
N GLN A 868 12.22 -9.33 -30.11
CA GLN A 868 10.89 -9.53 -29.53
C GLN A 868 10.51 -11.02 -29.51
N VAL A 869 9.75 -11.44 -28.50
CA VAL A 869 9.14 -12.77 -28.45
C VAL A 869 7.61 -12.67 -28.44
N ARG A 870 6.95 -13.54 -29.20
CA ARG A 870 5.49 -13.65 -29.28
C ARG A 870 5.07 -15.06 -28.97
N PHE A 871 4.12 -15.22 -28.06
CA PHE A 871 3.56 -16.51 -27.69
C PHE A 871 2.16 -16.66 -28.26
N TYR A 872 1.88 -17.80 -28.87
CA TYR A 872 0.54 -18.20 -29.27
C TYR A 872 0.15 -19.50 -28.57
N ALA A 873 -1.04 -19.51 -27.98
CA ALA A 873 -1.62 -20.65 -27.28
C ALA A 873 -3.06 -20.91 -27.73
N THR A 874 -3.57 -22.11 -27.45
CA THR A 874 -5.01 -22.34 -27.59
C THR A 874 -5.80 -21.48 -26.59
N PRO A 875 -7.01 -21.00 -26.94
CA PRO A 875 -7.77 -20.09 -26.07
C PRO A 875 -7.99 -20.63 -24.64
N LEU A 876 -8.18 -21.94 -24.49
CA LEU A 876 -8.38 -22.60 -23.20
C LEU A 876 -7.12 -22.66 -22.33
N ASN A 877 -5.92 -22.55 -22.92
CA ASN A 877 -4.64 -22.68 -22.23
C ASN A 877 -3.85 -21.37 -22.15
N GLN A 878 -4.38 -20.26 -22.68
CA GLN A 878 -3.70 -18.96 -22.75
C GLN A 878 -3.18 -18.49 -21.39
N ALA A 879 -4.01 -18.55 -20.34
CA ALA A 879 -3.66 -18.11 -19.00
C ALA A 879 -2.57 -19.00 -18.36
N SER A 880 -2.70 -20.33 -18.48
CA SER A 880 -1.72 -21.27 -17.94
C SER A 880 -0.37 -21.17 -18.66
N VAL A 881 -0.38 -20.95 -19.98
CA VAL A 881 0.84 -20.69 -20.76
C VAL A 881 1.46 -19.35 -20.34
N ALA A 882 0.66 -18.30 -20.14
CA ALA A 882 1.16 -17.00 -19.69
C ALA A 882 1.82 -17.09 -18.31
N GLY A 883 1.21 -17.79 -17.36
CA GLY A 883 1.80 -18.06 -16.04
C GLY A 883 3.13 -18.80 -16.16
N ARG A 884 3.18 -19.88 -16.94
CA ARG A 884 4.44 -20.63 -17.13
C ARG A 884 5.53 -19.80 -17.81
N VAL A 885 5.19 -18.94 -18.77
CA VAL A 885 6.18 -18.02 -19.38
C VAL A 885 6.74 -17.09 -18.31
N ALA A 886 5.90 -16.51 -17.45
CA ALA A 886 6.35 -15.65 -16.36
C ALA A 886 7.29 -16.39 -15.38
N ASP A 887 6.96 -17.63 -15.01
CA ASP A 887 7.81 -18.47 -14.15
C ASP A 887 9.18 -18.74 -14.80
N LEU A 888 9.18 -19.10 -16.10
CA LEU A 888 10.41 -19.36 -16.84
C LEU A 888 11.28 -18.11 -16.94
N THR A 889 10.68 -16.95 -17.21
CA THR A 889 11.43 -15.70 -17.29
C THR A 889 12.02 -15.32 -15.94
N ALA A 890 11.29 -15.51 -14.83
CA ALA A 890 11.80 -15.29 -13.48
C ALA A 890 12.94 -16.27 -13.12
N GLU A 891 12.83 -17.54 -13.54
CA GLU A 891 13.92 -18.51 -13.39
C GLU A 891 15.18 -18.08 -14.14
N TRP A 892 15.03 -17.58 -15.36
CA TRP A 892 16.15 -17.19 -16.22
C TRP A 892 16.78 -15.87 -15.84
N THR A 893 16.00 -14.89 -15.36
CA THR A 893 16.54 -13.63 -14.85
C THR A 893 17.37 -13.88 -13.59
N ASN A 894 16.93 -14.78 -12.71
CA ASN A 894 17.62 -15.13 -11.47
C ASN A 894 18.73 -16.20 -11.61
N GLY A 895 18.85 -16.85 -12.78
CA GLY A 895 19.85 -17.90 -13.02
C GLY A 895 20.82 -17.60 -14.16
N GLY A 896 20.73 -16.43 -14.78
CA GLY A 896 21.54 -16.06 -15.95
C GLY A 896 22.98 -15.67 -15.60
N CYS A 897 23.96 -16.25 -16.30
CA CYS A 897 25.36 -15.86 -16.16
C CYS A 897 25.65 -14.53 -16.86
N LEU A 898 25.98 -13.49 -16.09
CA LEU A 898 26.21 -12.13 -16.61
C LEU A 898 27.32 -12.02 -17.68
N ASP A 899 28.31 -12.93 -17.68
CA ASP A 899 29.39 -12.93 -18.68
C ASP A 899 28.92 -13.30 -20.09
N HIS A 900 27.84 -14.06 -20.19
CA HIS A 900 27.42 -14.70 -21.45
C HIS A 900 25.93 -14.50 -21.78
N SER A 901 25.11 -14.13 -20.80
CA SER A 901 23.70 -13.78 -21.01
C SER A 901 23.54 -12.32 -21.40
N ARG A 902 22.31 -11.97 -21.77
CA ARG A 902 21.89 -10.58 -21.92
C ARG A 902 21.63 -9.97 -20.54
N THR A 903 21.76 -8.64 -20.45
CA THR A 903 21.31 -7.86 -19.29
C THR A 903 19.79 -7.82 -19.19
N PHE A 904 19.09 -7.89 -20.34
CA PHE A 904 17.64 -7.85 -20.40
C PHE A 904 17.10 -8.92 -21.32
N LEU A 905 16.09 -9.64 -20.85
CA LEU A 905 15.29 -10.50 -21.71
C LEU A 905 14.56 -9.66 -22.76
N PRO A 906 14.38 -10.17 -24.00
CA PRO A 906 13.59 -9.49 -25.01
C PRO A 906 12.14 -9.32 -24.52
N PRO A 907 11.47 -8.21 -24.89
CA PRO A 907 10.07 -8.02 -24.55
C PRO A 907 9.23 -9.17 -25.09
N TYR A 908 8.35 -9.69 -24.24
CA TYR A 908 7.33 -10.66 -24.60
C TYR A 908 5.96 -10.08 -24.25
N GLY A 909 5.10 -9.95 -25.26
CA GLY A 909 3.74 -9.45 -25.05
C GLY A 909 2.85 -10.50 -24.40
N LYS A 910 1.58 -10.15 -24.17
CA LYS A 910 0.54 -11.09 -23.75
C LYS A 910 0.50 -12.29 -24.70
N VAL A 911 0.35 -13.50 -24.13
CA VAL A 911 0.11 -14.72 -24.92
C VAL A 911 -1.14 -14.52 -25.77
N MET A 912 -1.05 -14.70 -27.08
CA MET A 912 -2.14 -14.48 -28.03
C MET A 912 -2.88 -15.77 -28.36
N ASP A 913 -4.13 -15.63 -28.81
CA ASP A 913 -4.89 -16.76 -29.35
C ASP A 913 -4.32 -17.18 -30.70
N LEU A 914 -4.27 -18.49 -30.92
CA LEU A 914 -3.97 -19.05 -32.24
C LEU A 914 -4.89 -18.46 -33.32
N PRO A 915 -4.36 -17.96 -34.46
CA PRO A 915 -5.14 -17.32 -35.51
C PRO A 915 -6.29 -18.18 -36.04
N SER A 916 -7.45 -17.57 -36.28
CA SER A 916 -8.62 -18.24 -36.85
C SER A 916 -8.32 -18.75 -38.26
N GLY A 917 -8.57 -20.05 -38.49
CA GLY A 917 -8.25 -20.74 -39.75
C GLY A 917 -7.22 -21.87 -39.64
N ILE A 918 -6.63 -22.09 -38.46
CA ILE A 918 -5.85 -23.31 -38.17
C ILE A 918 -6.78 -24.56 -38.12
N SER A 919 -8.10 -24.39 -37.97
CA SER A 919 -9.07 -25.49 -37.87
C SER A 919 -9.78 -25.94 -39.16
N LYS A 920 -9.51 -25.35 -40.34
CA LYS A 920 -10.11 -25.87 -41.59
C LYS A 920 -9.21 -26.94 -42.20
N ARG A 921 -9.41 -28.18 -41.74
CA ARG A 921 -8.91 -29.38 -42.41
C ARG A 921 -9.33 -29.35 -43.87
N SER A 922 -8.40 -29.50 -44.81
CA SER A 922 -8.79 -29.77 -46.19
C SER A 922 -9.40 -31.17 -46.24
N PRO A 923 -10.51 -31.37 -46.99
CA PRO A 923 -11.09 -32.71 -47.19
C PRO A 923 -10.05 -33.73 -47.69
N GLU A 924 -9.04 -33.27 -48.44
CA GLU A 924 -7.93 -34.08 -48.95
C GLU A 924 -6.97 -34.54 -47.84
N HIS A 925 -6.75 -33.73 -46.80
CA HIS A 925 -5.96 -34.12 -45.64
C HIS A 925 -6.70 -35.15 -44.79
N ASP A 926 -8.00 -34.99 -44.56
CA ASP A 926 -8.81 -36.01 -43.89
C ASP A 926 -8.88 -37.30 -44.71
N LEU A 927 -8.95 -37.21 -46.05
CA LEU A 927 -8.88 -38.36 -46.93
C LEU A 927 -7.52 -39.06 -46.84
N ARG A 928 -6.42 -38.29 -46.78
CA ARG A 928 -5.05 -38.81 -46.68
C ARG A 928 -4.77 -39.43 -45.31
N GLU A 929 -5.22 -38.82 -44.21
CA GLU A 929 -5.14 -39.37 -42.86
C GLU A 929 -6.05 -40.59 -42.69
N ALA A 930 -7.26 -40.57 -43.25
CA ALA A 930 -8.13 -41.75 -43.30
C ALA A 930 -7.49 -42.87 -44.12
N MET A 931 -6.78 -42.55 -45.22
CA MET A 931 -6.00 -43.52 -46.00
C MET A 931 -4.78 -44.05 -45.22
N LEU A 932 -4.08 -43.19 -44.47
CA LEU A 932 -2.94 -43.59 -43.64
C LEU A 932 -3.37 -44.41 -42.42
N LYS A 933 -4.47 -44.06 -41.74
CA LYS A 933 -5.12 -44.88 -40.71
C LYS A 933 -5.66 -46.19 -41.29
N ARG A 934 -6.26 -46.18 -42.48
CA ARG A 934 -6.66 -47.41 -43.19
C ARG A 934 -5.46 -48.28 -43.54
N ARG A 935 -4.32 -47.69 -43.87
CA ARG A 935 -3.08 -48.42 -44.19
C ARG A 935 -2.38 -48.94 -42.93
N ASN A 936 -2.48 -48.25 -41.80
CA ASN A 936 -1.85 -48.66 -40.55
C ASN A 936 -2.71 -49.65 -39.74
N ASN A 937 -4.04 -49.58 -39.83
CA ASN A 937 -4.98 -50.52 -39.17
C ASN A 937 -5.39 -51.68 -40.09
N TRP A 938 -4.50 -52.13 -40.98
CA TRP A 938 -4.77 -53.29 -41.84
C TRP A 938 -4.70 -54.60 -41.05
N GLU A 939 -3.85 -54.68 -40.02
CA GLU A 939 -3.67 -55.84 -39.14
C GLU A 939 -4.93 -56.16 -38.34
N ARG A 940 -5.60 -55.11 -37.81
CA ARG A 940 -6.86 -55.26 -37.05
C ARG A 940 -8.01 -55.79 -37.93
N ARG A 941 -7.95 -55.58 -39.24
CA ARG A 941 -8.92 -56.12 -40.21
C ARG A 941 -8.54 -57.51 -40.69
N TRP A 942 -7.26 -57.77 -40.93
CA TRP A 942 -6.79 -59.11 -41.32
C TRP A 942 -7.18 -60.17 -40.27
N VAL A 943 -7.06 -59.83 -38.98
CA VAL A 943 -7.50 -60.69 -37.86
C VAL A 943 -9.02 -60.85 -37.76
N LEU A 944 -9.81 -59.87 -38.21
CA LEU A 944 -11.28 -59.94 -38.21
C LEU A 944 -11.84 -60.66 -39.45
N ASP A 945 -11.15 -60.56 -40.60
CA ASP A 945 -11.57 -61.15 -41.87
C ASP A 945 -11.05 -62.59 -42.06
N HIS A 946 -10.10 -63.06 -41.24
CA HIS A 946 -9.58 -64.43 -41.22
C HIS A 946 -9.53 -65.00 -39.80
N PRO A 947 -10.67 -65.37 -39.19
CA PRO A 947 -10.65 -66.09 -37.92
C PRO A 947 -9.91 -67.42 -38.10
N LEU A 948 -8.86 -67.63 -37.31
CA LEU A 948 -8.07 -68.86 -37.29
C LEU A 948 -8.97 -70.08 -37.01
N ILE A 949 -8.86 -71.11 -37.85
CA ILE A 949 -9.22 -72.50 -37.50
C ILE A 949 -8.14 -73.05 -36.58
#